data_AF-A0A842I6H7-F1
#
_entry.id   AF-A0A842I6H7-F1
#
_cell.length_a   1.000
_cell.length_b   1.000
_cell.length_c   1.000
_cell.angle_alpha   90.00
_cell.angle_beta   90.00
_cell.angle_gamma   90.00
#
_symmetry.space_group_name_H-M   'P 1'
#
loop_
_entity.id
_entity.type
_entity.pdbx_description
1 polymer ?
#
loop_
_entity_poly.entity_id
_entity_poly.type
_entity_poly.pdbx_seq_one_letter_code
_entity_poly.pdbx_strand_id
1 'polypeptide(L)'
;MRLTAVDVLQTSAMDCGPAAVASLLASSGRPIDLSRLREACQTDLDGTSIDIMEQVLTDHGLPAKQRMVPADRLADHLPALVVVRLPDGAPHFVVVWRRIGPFVQVMDPARGGSWQRLSLFRARLLCHTHRVAAADWCAWAKGDENLSALRAKAQSLGLPPHEVDRAAEQSGWFALASLEACIALAASLPTAGDKARIVRALLQETRQSEDDIFRLVPASFWPVVPDPTLRRGEEPRLMLQGAVLLSVGRADPGTVAESHRFASPAAKPASLVAACRATGKGLPLLLLAGTVLAVLGSLFEALAFRHLIEPSMPILPDRPETALWVTLTVLVALFAMRLMLGVGLMRLGRQVERHYRMATMSKLLRLPDRWLASRPLGDMAERARSLPLMRTLPGQVMHLAQSLTEVLALTLCLILLAPANALAILALAALAIAWPALTAPLLREREMTLRSLGAAQATLLMDALRGQAAVIAHHAQAALVARQDGLLDDWNRSARDRMRLAATAGAIGQALILALTAGLALSRTTDLLFLWWLLKLPSAALDLSALLRGIPAQQAMLARLEEPLRAPDRPFTPLRKSFAQAASFGIALQGARVSAGGHVILHDLSLNIAAGEDVAIVGASGSGKSSLIGLLLGWHDLASGSMQVNGEPIGLAELAALRRRMVWLDPVSRLWGATLSDAAQRPDLLAKAGLDLSPETPTGAGGALLSAGEGQRLRLARAFGQGGTNQTDPGLVLCDEALRGLDAERRRGLLATIKGHWSGKTLIWVTHDATEAMGFSRVLVMRDGRLVQDGPPPALAKAAGPFASLLAAERKLALRLEQDWQPLAIGDFRVEPAS
;
A
#
# COMPACT_ATOMS: atom_id res chain seq x y z
N MET A 1 -2.02 14.19 -25.97
CA MET A 1 -2.41 14.04 -24.54
C MET A 1 -3.78 14.65 -24.34
N ARG A 2 -4.64 14.03 -23.52
CA ARG A 2 -5.99 14.56 -23.21
C ARG A 2 -5.88 15.93 -22.51
N LEU A 3 -6.89 16.78 -22.69
CA LEU A 3 -7.04 18.06 -21.98
C LEU A 3 -7.24 17.89 -20.47
N THR A 4 -7.71 16.71 -20.05
CA THR A 4 -8.07 16.37 -18.67
C THR A 4 -7.16 15.28 -18.13
N ALA A 5 -6.45 15.59 -17.03
CA ALA A 5 -5.77 14.61 -16.21
C ALA A 5 -6.77 13.67 -15.52
N VAL A 6 -6.44 12.39 -15.38
CA VAL A 6 -7.27 11.37 -14.73
C VAL A 6 -6.59 10.94 -13.44
N ASP A 7 -7.16 11.33 -12.30
CA ASP A 7 -6.60 11.00 -10.98
C ASP A 7 -6.92 9.55 -10.60
N VAL A 8 -5.90 8.81 -10.18
CA VAL A 8 -6.06 7.49 -9.55
C VAL A 8 -5.64 7.62 -8.10
N LEU A 9 -6.60 7.36 -7.19
CA LEU A 9 -6.37 7.45 -5.75
C LEU A 9 -5.74 6.16 -5.22
N GLN A 10 -4.83 6.32 -4.26
CA GLN A 10 -4.13 5.21 -3.62
C GLN A 10 -5.05 4.44 -2.66
N THR A 11 -4.94 3.11 -2.62
CA THR A 11 -5.72 2.24 -1.71
C THR A 11 -5.02 1.96 -0.38
N SER A 12 -3.71 2.09 -0.37
CA SER A 12 -2.81 1.96 0.76
C SER A 12 -1.83 3.14 0.79
N ALA A 13 -1.22 3.43 1.95
CA ALA A 13 -0.19 4.47 2.05
C ALA A 13 1.05 4.15 1.20
N MET A 14 1.31 2.87 0.96
CA MET A 14 2.44 2.41 0.15
C MET A 14 2.19 2.51 -1.37
N ASP A 15 0.98 2.83 -1.80
CA ASP A 15 0.56 2.82 -3.21
C ASP A 15 0.85 4.13 -3.96
N CYS A 16 1.51 5.11 -3.35
CA CYS A 16 1.68 6.44 -3.96
C CYS A 16 2.40 6.39 -5.32
N GLY A 17 3.47 5.60 -5.45
CA GLY A 17 4.17 5.37 -6.72
C GLY A 17 3.27 4.72 -7.79
N PRO A 18 2.72 3.51 -7.54
CA PRO A 18 1.81 2.84 -8.46
C PRO A 18 0.60 3.67 -8.88
N ALA A 19 0.02 4.43 -7.95
CA ALA A 19 -1.12 5.31 -8.23
C ALA A 19 -0.73 6.53 -9.06
N ALA A 20 0.47 7.08 -8.87
CA ALA A 20 1.03 8.13 -9.73
C ALA A 20 1.29 7.61 -11.16
N VAL A 21 1.85 6.40 -11.29
CA VAL A 21 2.03 5.72 -12.59
C VAL A 21 0.66 5.44 -13.25
N ALA A 22 -0.32 4.96 -12.48
CA ALA A 22 -1.68 4.71 -12.96
C ALA A 22 -2.33 6.00 -13.48
N SER A 23 -2.14 7.10 -12.77
CA SER A 23 -2.63 8.43 -13.15
C SER A 23 -2.03 8.91 -14.47
N LEU A 24 -0.71 8.74 -14.66
CA LEU A 24 -0.01 9.07 -15.92
C LEU A 24 -0.50 8.21 -17.10
N LEU A 25 -0.63 6.90 -16.89
CA LEU A 25 -1.11 5.95 -17.89
C LEU A 25 -2.57 6.20 -18.27
N ALA A 26 -3.46 6.40 -17.30
CA ALA A 26 -4.87 6.71 -17.52
C ALA A 26 -5.05 8.05 -18.26
N SER A 27 -4.28 9.08 -17.89
CA SER A 27 -4.29 10.39 -18.56
C SER A 27 -3.77 10.32 -20.00
N SER A 28 -2.94 9.32 -20.29
CA SER A 28 -2.43 9.00 -21.63
C SER A 28 -3.36 8.08 -22.43
N GLY A 29 -4.50 7.66 -21.87
CA GLY A 29 -5.50 6.82 -22.53
C GLY A 29 -5.30 5.30 -22.35
N ARG A 30 -4.42 4.88 -21.45
CA ARG A 30 -4.07 3.47 -21.18
C ARG A 30 -4.36 3.11 -19.72
N PRO A 31 -5.63 3.07 -19.27
CA PRO A 31 -5.94 2.81 -17.86
C PRO A 31 -5.55 1.37 -17.47
N ILE A 32 -4.85 1.24 -16.34
CA ILE A 32 -4.47 -0.05 -15.75
C ILE A 32 -4.97 -0.10 -14.32
N ASP A 33 -5.39 -1.29 -13.87
CA ASP A 33 -5.82 -1.53 -12.50
C ASP A 33 -4.66 -1.30 -11.50
N LEU A 34 -4.95 -0.57 -10.42
CA LEU A 34 -3.95 -0.16 -9.43
C LEU A 34 -3.26 -1.36 -8.76
N SER A 35 -4.01 -2.43 -8.46
CA SER A 35 -3.44 -3.60 -7.79
C SER A 35 -2.39 -4.30 -8.66
N ARG A 36 -2.53 -4.25 -9.98
CA ARG A 36 -1.54 -4.77 -10.92
C ARG A 36 -0.32 -3.89 -11.04
N LEU A 37 -0.55 -2.58 -11.11
CA LEU A 37 0.56 -1.63 -11.14
C LEU A 37 1.38 -1.73 -9.86
N ARG A 38 0.76 -2.00 -8.71
CA ARG A 38 1.49 -2.26 -7.46
C ARG A 38 2.41 -3.48 -7.58
N GLU A 39 1.95 -4.59 -8.17
CA GLU A 39 2.77 -5.78 -8.40
C GLU A 39 3.88 -5.54 -9.43
N ALA A 40 3.55 -4.86 -10.54
CA ALA A 40 4.51 -4.49 -11.59
C ALA A 40 5.58 -3.53 -11.08
N CYS A 41 5.17 -2.54 -10.28
CA CYS A 41 6.04 -1.59 -9.60
C CYS A 41 6.86 -2.22 -8.46
N GLN A 42 6.64 -3.51 -8.17
CA GLN A 42 7.33 -4.24 -7.13
C GLN A 42 7.23 -3.58 -5.75
N THR A 43 6.11 -2.89 -5.48
CA THR A 43 5.95 -2.09 -4.28
C THR A 43 6.01 -2.95 -3.02
N ASP A 44 6.79 -2.51 -2.04
CA ASP A 44 6.98 -3.17 -0.75
C ASP A 44 6.60 -2.24 0.42
N LEU A 45 6.88 -2.65 1.67
CA LEU A 45 6.71 -1.85 2.88
C LEU A 45 7.60 -0.59 2.92
N ASP A 46 8.70 -0.59 2.16
CA ASP A 46 9.59 0.57 2.02
C ASP A 46 9.15 1.52 0.90
N GLY A 47 8.11 1.14 0.14
CA GLY A 47 7.55 1.93 -0.94
C GLY A 47 7.91 1.36 -2.32
N THR A 48 8.09 2.26 -3.29
CA THR A 48 8.30 1.91 -4.70
C THR A 48 9.55 2.60 -5.21
N SER A 49 10.46 1.84 -5.85
CA SER A 49 11.64 2.41 -6.49
C SER A 49 11.25 3.20 -7.75
N ILE A 50 11.88 4.35 -7.92
CA ILE A 50 11.74 5.18 -9.12
C ILE A 50 12.25 4.49 -10.39
N ASP A 51 13.25 3.61 -10.26
CA ASP A 51 13.81 2.83 -11.38
C ASP A 51 12.77 1.86 -11.93
N ILE A 52 12.04 1.18 -11.04
CA ILE A 52 10.98 0.28 -11.46
C ILE A 52 9.82 1.06 -12.08
N MET A 53 9.47 2.24 -11.57
CA MET A 53 8.43 3.07 -12.19
C MET A 53 8.83 3.55 -13.59
N GLU A 54 10.09 3.91 -13.82
CA GLU A 54 10.61 4.23 -15.15
C GLU A 54 10.47 3.05 -16.10
N GLN A 55 10.89 1.86 -15.66
CA GLN A 55 10.77 0.64 -16.43
C GLN A 55 9.31 0.31 -16.74
N VAL A 56 8.42 0.36 -15.75
CA VAL A 56 6.99 0.07 -15.92
C VAL A 56 6.34 1.05 -16.89
N LEU A 57 6.64 2.36 -16.82
CA LEU A 57 6.10 3.33 -17.77
C LEU A 57 6.61 3.05 -19.20
N THR A 58 7.90 2.76 -19.34
CA THR A 58 8.55 2.48 -20.62
C THR A 58 7.99 1.20 -21.26
N ASP A 59 7.84 0.12 -20.49
CA ASP A 59 7.24 -1.16 -20.91
C ASP A 59 5.78 -0.99 -21.38
N HIS A 60 5.08 0.01 -20.85
CA HIS A 60 3.71 0.38 -21.26
C HIS A 60 3.67 1.46 -22.35
N GLY A 61 4.79 1.70 -23.03
CA GLY A 61 4.92 2.59 -24.19
C GLY A 61 4.84 4.09 -23.85
N LEU A 62 5.09 4.47 -22.60
CA LEU A 62 5.30 5.85 -22.17
C LEU A 62 6.80 6.04 -21.89
N PRO A 63 7.58 6.63 -22.81
CA PRO A 63 9.00 6.83 -22.58
C PRO A 63 9.18 7.73 -21.37
N ALA A 64 9.76 7.17 -20.31
CA ALA A 64 10.07 7.85 -19.08
C ALA A 64 11.59 8.01 -18.97
N LYS A 65 12.03 9.15 -18.43
CA LYS A 65 13.45 9.38 -18.16
C LYS A 65 13.62 10.00 -16.79
N GLN A 66 14.42 9.37 -15.94
CA GLN A 66 14.84 9.95 -14.68
C GLN A 66 15.77 11.15 -14.91
N ARG A 67 15.49 12.26 -14.21
CA ARG A 67 16.30 13.47 -14.25
C ARG A 67 16.39 14.06 -12.84
N MET A 68 17.56 14.55 -12.48
CA MET A 68 17.74 15.43 -11.33
C MET A 68 17.85 16.86 -11.84
N VAL A 69 16.91 17.72 -11.45
CA VAL A 69 16.85 19.11 -11.93
C VAL A 69 16.71 20.08 -10.76
N PRO A 70 17.23 21.32 -10.89
CA PRO A 70 16.93 22.37 -9.91
C PRO A 70 15.41 22.55 -9.74
N ALA A 71 14.94 22.77 -8.51
CA ALA A 71 13.51 22.91 -8.20
C ALA A 71 12.82 24.00 -9.06
N ASP A 72 13.58 25.02 -9.47
CA ASP A 72 13.08 26.10 -10.31
C ASP A 72 12.78 25.70 -11.75
N ARG A 73 13.44 24.65 -12.26
CA ARG A 73 13.26 24.14 -13.62
C ARG A 73 12.22 23.04 -13.74
N LEU A 74 11.49 22.73 -12.67
CA LEU A 74 10.43 21.72 -12.70
C LEU A 74 9.42 21.94 -13.86
N ALA A 75 9.07 23.19 -14.13
CA ALA A 75 8.07 23.52 -15.15
C ALA A 75 8.48 23.15 -16.58
N ASP A 76 9.79 23.02 -16.83
CA ASP A 76 10.35 22.74 -18.16
C ASP A 76 10.21 21.26 -18.54
N HIS A 77 9.90 20.39 -17.57
CA HIS A 77 9.91 18.93 -17.72
C HIS A 77 8.53 18.28 -17.49
N LEU A 78 7.44 19.05 -17.54
CA LEU A 78 6.08 18.54 -17.33
C LEU A 78 5.51 17.86 -18.60
N PRO A 79 4.72 16.77 -18.46
CA PRO A 79 4.31 16.13 -17.22
C PRO A 79 5.44 15.31 -16.58
N ALA A 80 5.53 15.39 -15.25
CA ALA A 80 6.55 14.69 -14.48
C ALA A 80 5.97 14.10 -13.20
N LEU A 81 6.44 12.91 -12.84
CA LEU A 81 6.29 12.36 -11.50
C LEU A 81 7.43 12.89 -10.63
N VAL A 82 7.11 13.48 -9.48
CA VAL A 82 8.07 14.13 -8.58
C VAL A 82 7.90 13.62 -7.16
N VAL A 83 8.95 13.75 -6.36
CA VAL A 83 8.91 13.43 -4.94
C VAL A 83 8.73 14.70 -4.12
N VAL A 84 7.74 14.71 -3.23
CA VAL A 84 7.51 15.77 -2.25
C VAL A 84 7.71 15.25 -0.83
N ARG A 85 7.98 16.15 0.11
CA ARG A 85 7.90 15.87 1.55
C ARG A 85 6.48 16.09 2.04
N LEU A 86 5.94 15.07 2.71
CA LEU A 86 4.72 15.20 3.51
C LEU A 86 5.01 15.97 4.81
N PRO A 87 3.98 16.45 5.54
CA PRO A 87 4.17 17.16 6.81
C PRO A 87 4.94 16.36 7.87
N ASP A 88 4.86 15.04 7.82
CA ASP A 88 5.61 14.12 8.69
C ASP A 88 7.06 13.86 8.23
N GLY A 89 7.49 14.54 7.15
CA GLY A 89 8.82 14.41 6.56
C GLY A 89 8.97 13.24 5.59
N ALA A 90 7.95 12.37 5.45
CA ALA A 90 8.04 11.20 4.59
C ALA A 90 8.05 11.59 3.09
N PRO A 91 8.83 10.89 2.25
CA PRO A 91 8.80 11.08 0.80
C PRO A 91 7.46 10.58 0.24
N HIS A 92 6.90 11.30 -0.73
CA HIS A 92 5.63 10.95 -1.38
C HIS A 92 5.66 11.30 -2.86
N PHE A 93 5.19 10.37 -3.71
CA PHE A 93 5.12 10.58 -5.15
C PHE A 93 3.85 11.33 -5.54
N VAL A 94 4.02 12.38 -6.34
CA VAL A 94 2.90 13.14 -6.93
C VAL A 94 3.17 13.39 -8.40
N VAL A 95 2.12 13.51 -9.20
CA VAL A 95 2.24 13.84 -10.62
C VAL A 95 1.97 15.33 -10.81
N VAL A 96 2.89 16.03 -11.45
CA VAL A 96 2.67 17.40 -11.90
C VAL A 96 2.36 17.34 -13.39
N TRP A 97 1.11 17.60 -13.74
CA TRP A 97 0.60 17.35 -15.09
C TRP A 97 0.94 18.50 -16.05
N ARG A 98 0.63 19.73 -15.65
CA ARG A 98 0.85 20.92 -16.48
C ARG A 98 0.93 22.19 -15.64
N ARG A 99 1.45 23.24 -16.28
CA ARG A 99 1.49 24.61 -15.74
C ARG A 99 0.58 25.52 -16.55
N ILE A 100 -0.22 26.34 -15.88
CA ILE A 100 -0.98 27.45 -16.46
C ILE A 100 -0.67 28.71 -15.63
N GLY A 101 0.11 29.63 -16.21
CA GLY A 101 0.57 30.83 -15.50
C GLY A 101 1.39 30.50 -14.24
N PRO A 102 1.03 31.02 -13.05
CA PRO A 102 1.69 30.70 -11.79
C PRO A 102 1.17 29.42 -11.12
N PHE A 103 0.18 28.75 -11.71
CA PHE A 103 -0.44 27.56 -11.13
C PHE A 103 0.03 26.29 -11.84
N VAL A 104 0.18 25.23 -11.06
CA VAL A 104 0.43 23.87 -11.53
C VAL A 104 -0.73 22.96 -11.14
N GLN A 105 -1.09 22.06 -12.06
CA GLN A 105 -2.02 20.99 -11.80
C GLN A 105 -1.27 19.80 -11.21
N VAL A 106 -1.56 19.48 -9.95
CA VAL A 106 -0.90 18.42 -9.18
C VAL A 106 -1.92 17.32 -8.90
N MET A 107 -1.61 16.11 -9.34
CA MET A 107 -2.36 14.90 -9.03
C MET A 107 -1.65 14.23 -7.85
N ASP A 108 -2.25 14.32 -6.68
CA ASP A 108 -1.71 13.70 -5.47
C ASP A 108 -2.47 12.39 -5.22
N PRO A 109 -1.83 11.22 -5.29
CA PRO A 109 -2.49 9.94 -5.06
C PRO A 109 -3.26 9.84 -3.73
N ALA A 110 -2.85 10.60 -2.71
CA ALA A 110 -3.49 10.62 -1.41
C ALA A 110 -4.68 11.59 -1.31
N ARG A 111 -4.67 12.64 -2.13
CA ARG A 111 -5.57 13.81 -1.99
C ARG A 111 -6.40 14.12 -3.22
N GLY A 112 -6.11 13.50 -4.36
CA GLY A 112 -6.66 13.77 -5.69
C GLY A 112 -6.06 15.00 -6.39
N GLY A 113 -6.68 15.41 -7.50
CA GLY A 113 -6.23 16.48 -8.36
C GLY A 113 -6.48 17.86 -7.77
N SER A 114 -5.44 18.69 -7.72
CA SER A 114 -5.51 20.05 -7.17
C SER A 114 -4.75 21.05 -8.03
N TRP A 115 -5.16 22.32 -7.97
CA TRP A 115 -4.41 23.44 -8.51
C TRP A 115 -3.64 24.13 -7.39
N GLN A 116 -2.32 24.26 -7.54
CA GLN A 116 -1.44 24.86 -6.54
C GLN A 116 -0.56 25.94 -7.16
N ARG A 117 -0.21 26.98 -6.39
CA ARG A 117 0.80 27.95 -6.82
C ARG A 117 2.16 27.25 -6.90
N LEU A 118 2.87 27.43 -8.02
CA LEU A 118 4.17 26.80 -8.28
C LEU A 118 5.20 27.14 -7.19
N SER A 119 5.21 28.38 -6.70
CA SER A 119 6.12 28.82 -5.63
C SER A 119 5.92 28.03 -4.33
N LEU A 120 4.67 27.82 -3.91
CA LEU A 120 4.34 27.04 -2.71
C LEU A 120 4.62 25.54 -2.92
N PHE A 121 4.37 25.03 -4.13
CA PHE A 121 4.64 23.65 -4.44
C PHE A 121 6.14 23.33 -4.44
N ARG A 122 7.00 24.25 -4.95
CA ARG A 122 8.47 24.10 -4.94
C ARG A 122 9.02 23.89 -3.53
N ALA A 123 8.48 24.58 -2.53
CA ALA A 123 8.91 24.43 -1.14
C ALA A 123 8.67 23.01 -0.57
N ARG A 124 7.76 22.23 -1.19
CA ARG A 124 7.45 20.86 -0.79
C ARG A 124 8.29 19.81 -1.51
N LEU A 125 9.03 20.18 -2.56
CA LEU A 125 9.84 19.22 -3.32
C LEU A 125 10.94 18.60 -2.44
N LEU A 126 11.12 17.30 -2.57
CA LEU A 126 12.23 16.60 -1.95
C LEU A 126 13.49 16.80 -2.82
N CYS A 127 14.33 17.76 -2.43
CA CYS A 127 15.63 17.96 -3.04
C CYS A 127 16.62 16.92 -2.52
N HIS A 128 17.22 16.16 -3.42
CA HIS A 128 18.35 15.27 -3.15
C HIS A 128 19.67 16.00 -3.35
N THR A 129 20.71 15.47 -2.73
CA THR A 129 22.09 15.89 -2.99
C THR A 129 22.88 14.72 -3.54
N HIS A 130 23.57 14.90 -4.67
CA HIS A 130 24.33 13.85 -5.33
C HIS A 130 25.75 14.32 -5.66
N ARG A 131 26.75 13.45 -5.47
CA ARG A 131 28.14 13.74 -5.82
C ARG A 131 28.38 13.47 -7.30
N VAL A 132 28.92 14.45 -8.02
CA VAL A 132 29.24 14.34 -9.46
C VAL A 132 30.67 14.84 -9.69
N ALA A 133 31.35 14.29 -10.70
CA ALA A 133 32.64 14.85 -11.11
C ALA A 133 32.42 16.25 -11.69
N ALA A 134 33.31 17.20 -11.39
CA ALA A 134 33.19 18.56 -11.91
C ALA A 134 33.17 18.61 -13.44
N ALA A 135 33.92 17.71 -14.09
CA ALA A 135 33.96 17.57 -15.55
C ALA A 135 32.58 17.17 -16.13
N ASP A 136 31.93 16.16 -15.56
CA ASP A 136 30.62 15.68 -16.00
C ASP A 136 29.55 16.76 -15.86
N TRP A 137 29.57 17.49 -14.74
CA TRP A 137 28.66 18.62 -14.54
C TRP A 137 28.89 19.73 -15.57
N CYS A 138 30.15 20.09 -15.84
CA CYS A 138 30.48 21.10 -16.84
C CYS A 138 29.99 20.69 -18.24
N ALA A 139 30.22 19.43 -18.63
CA ALA A 139 29.76 18.90 -19.90
C ALA A 139 28.22 18.96 -20.01
N TRP A 140 27.51 18.57 -18.95
CA TRP A 140 26.05 18.66 -18.89
C TRP A 140 25.56 20.12 -18.98
N ALA A 141 26.13 21.02 -18.17
CA ALA A 141 25.66 22.40 -18.08
C ALA A 141 25.93 23.21 -19.35
N LYS A 142 26.98 22.86 -20.11
CA LYS A 142 27.30 23.42 -21.44
C LYS A 142 26.47 22.81 -22.58
N GLY A 143 25.60 21.83 -22.30
CA GLY A 143 24.69 21.27 -23.31
C GLY A 143 23.66 22.29 -23.80
N ASP A 144 23.23 22.16 -25.06
CA ASP A 144 22.33 23.11 -25.72
C ASP A 144 21.00 23.34 -24.99
N GLU A 145 20.39 22.28 -24.43
CA GLU A 145 19.15 22.35 -23.66
C GLU A 145 19.31 23.19 -22.37
N ASN A 146 20.50 23.18 -21.77
CA ASN A 146 20.78 23.92 -20.54
C ASN A 146 21.17 25.37 -20.80
N LEU A 147 22.02 25.61 -21.79
CA LEU A 147 22.40 26.97 -22.18
C LEU A 147 21.20 27.75 -22.73
N SER A 148 20.35 27.14 -23.55
CA SER A 148 19.14 27.79 -24.06
C SER A 148 18.18 28.21 -22.94
N ALA A 149 17.97 27.35 -21.95
CA ALA A 149 17.13 27.67 -20.80
C ALA A 149 17.74 28.76 -19.91
N LEU A 150 19.07 28.74 -19.70
CA LEU A 150 19.76 29.77 -18.93
C LEU A 150 19.72 31.13 -19.66
N ARG A 151 19.88 31.15 -20.99
CA ARG A 151 19.70 32.36 -21.82
C ARG A 151 18.30 32.93 -21.72
N ALA A 152 17.26 32.09 -21.77
CA ALA A 152 15.88 32.54 -21.62
C ALA A 152 15.62 33.17 -20.24
N LYS A 153 16.17 32.58 -19.17
CA LYS A 153 16.11 33.17 -17.81
C LYS A 153 16.85 34.49 -17.73
N ALA A 154 18.08 34.56 -18.25
CA ALA A 154 18.87 35.78 -18.29
C ALA A 154 18.12 36.91 -19.01
N GLN A 155 17.57 36.63 -20.19
CA GLN A 155 16.75 37.58 -20.96
C GLN A 155 15.52 38.05 -20.17
N SER A 156 14.84 37.16 -19.43
CA SER A 156 13.69 37.54 -18.61
C SER A 156 14.03 38.53 -17.48
N LEU A 157 15.30 38.63 -17.10
CA LEU A 157 15.83 39.57 -16.12
C LEU A 157 16.51 40.80 -16.76
N GLY A 158 16.52 40.90 -18.09
CA GLY A 158 17.17 41.99 -18.83
C GLY A 158 18.66 41.79 -19.11
N LEU A 159 19.22 40.60 -18.86
CA LEU A 159 20.62 40.28 -19.18
C LEU A 159 20.76 39.85 -20.64
N PRO A 160 21.79 40.34 -21.35
CA PRO A 160 22.02 39.97 -22.73
C PRO A 160 22.57 38.53 -22.84
N PRO A 161 22.24 37.78 -23.91
CA PRO A 161 22.62 36.37 -24.06
C PRO A 161 24.13 36.10 -24.01
N HIS A 162 24.93 37.06 -24.48
CA HIS A 162 26.38 36.93 -24.53
C HIS A 162 27.04 36.77 -23.14
N GLU A 163 26.39 37.18 -22.05
CA GLU A 163 26.92 36.95 -20.70
C GLU A 163 26.89 35.47 -20.33
N VAL A 164 25.88 34.73 -20.81
CA VAL A 164 25.79 33.28 -20.65
C VAL A 164 26.86 32.59 -21.50
N ASP A 165 27.05 33.05 -22.74
CA ASP A 165 28.05 32.47 -23.65
C ASP A 165 29.47 32.66 -23.12
N ARG A 166 29.81 33.85 -22.61
CA ARG A 166 31.10 34.12 -21.95
C ARG A 166 31.34 33.24 -20.72
N ALA A 167 30.30 32.95 -19.94
CA ALA A 167 30.44 32.05 -18.79
C ALA A 167 30.62 30.58 -19.22
N ALA A 168 30.02 30.18 -20.35
CA ALA A 168 30.16 28.84 -20.92
C ALA A 168 31.54 28.59 -21.56
N GLU A 169 32.18 29.63 -22.10
CA GLU A 169 33.54 29.56 -22.67
C GLU A 169 34.62 29.37 -21.60
N GLN A 170 34.37 29.82 -20.37
CA GLN A 170 35.33 29.68 -19.26
C GLN A 170 35.53 28.21 -18.85
N SER A 171 36.77 27.89 -18.43
CA SER A 171 37.14 26.56 -17.95
C SER A 171 36.68 26.35 -16.50
N GLY A 172 36.15 25.16 -16.21
CA GLY A 172 35.70 24.79 -14.87
C GLY A 172 34.23 25.11 -14.59
N TRP A 173 33.76 24.73 -13.41
CA TRP A 173 32.36 24.76 -13.04
C TRP A 173 31.90 26.12 -12.49
N PHE A 174 32.82 26.83 -11.82
CA PHE A 174 32.50 28.00 -11.00
C PHE A 174 31.93 29.17 -11.79
N ALA A 175 32.44 29.44 -12.99
CA ALA A 175 32.00 30.55 -13.84
C ALA A 175 30.51 30.47 -14.22
N LEU A 176 30.06 29.27 -14.58
CA LEU A 176 28.69 29.01 -15.01
C LEU A 176 27.76 28.84 -13.79
N ALA A 177 28.24 28.14 -12.74
CA ALA A 177 27.48 27.94 -11.51
C ALA A 177 27.20 29.25 -10.77
N SER A 178 28.19 30.15 -10.68
CA SER A 178 28.04 31.48 -10.06
C SER A 178 27.05 32.36 -10.83
N LEU A 179 27.09 32.35 -12.18
CA LEU A 179 26.12 33.07 -13.01
C LEU A 179 24.70 32.54 -12.79
N GLU A 180 24.51 31.22 -12.81
CA GLU A 180 23.20 30.62 -12.57
C GLU A 180 22.68 30.92 -11.16
N ALA A 181 23.55 30.88 -10.14
CA ALA A 181 23.18 31.19 -8.76
C ALA A 181 22.80 32.67 -8.56
N CYS A 182 23.52 33.59 -9.19
CA CYS A 182 23.21 35.03 -9.16
C CYS A 182 21.88 35.34 -9.87
N ILE A 183 21.64 34.72 -11.03
CA ILE A 183 20.37 34.82 -11.76
C ILE A 183 19.22 34.30 -10.91
N ALA A 184 19.39 33.15 -10.25
CA ALA A 184 18.37 32.55 -9.39
C ALA A 184 18.04 33.45 -8.18
N LEU A 185 19.07 34.00 -7.52
CA LEU A 185 18.88 34.93 -6.41
C LEU A 185 18.15 36.20 -6.85
N ALA A 186 18.60 36.86 -7.93
CA ALA A 186 17.97 38.08 -8.44
C ALA A 186 16.52 37.85 -8.92
N ALA A 187 16.22 36.68 -9.49
CA ALA A 187 14.86 36.30 -9.86
C ALA A 187 13.94 36.19 -8.63
N SER A 188 14.47 35.71 -7.49
CA SER A 188 13.72 35.53 -6.24
C SER A 188 13.36 36.84 -5.52
N LEU A 189 14.09 37.93 -5.80
CA LEU A 189 13.87 39.21 -5.13
C LEU A 189 12.54 39.86 -5.59
N PRO A 190 11.71 40.35 -4.65
CA PRO A 190 10.43 41.00 -4.95
C PRO A 190 10.57 42.42 -5.53
N THR A 191 11.78 42.95 -5.66
CA THR A 191 12.05 44.34 -6.03
C THR A 191 11.81 44.62 -7.52
N ALA A 192 11.24 45.79 -7.81
CA ALA A 192 11.02 46.34 -9.17
C ALA A 192 12.27 47.01 -9.78
N GLY A 193 13.44 46.83 -9.17
CA GLY A 193 14.71 47.42 -9.63
C GLY A 193 15.29 46.69 -10.85
N ASP A 194 16.33 47.27 -11.45
CA ASP A 194 17.08 46.68 -12.57
C ASP A 194 17.77 45.37 -12.12
N LYS A 195 17.08 44.24 -12.35
CA LYS A 195 17.56 42.92 -11.97
C LYS A 195 18.85 42.52 -12.70
N ALA A 196 19.10 43.04 -13.91
CA ALA A 196 20.34 42.80 -14.63
C ALA A 196 21.54 43.44 -13.92
N ARG A 197 21.37 44.67 -13.42
CA ARG A 197 22.40 45.33 -12.60
C ARG A 197 22.70 44.57 -11.32
N ILE A 198 21.67 44.03 -10.66
CA ILE A 198 21.84 43.21 -9.45
C ILE A 198 22.64 41.94 -9.75
N VAL A 199 22.30 41.22 -10.82
CA VAL A 199 23.04 40.01 -11.22
C VAL A 199 24.51 40.33 -11.51
N ARG A 200 24.80 41.41 -12.24
CA ARG A 200 26.20 41.81 -12.53
C ARG A 200 26.99 42.14 -11.27
N ALA A 201 26.39 42.88 -10.33
CA ALA A 201 27.03 43.23 -9.06
C ALA A 201 27.30 41.99 -8.21
N LEU A 202 26.31 41.10 -8.09
CA LEU A 202 26.45 39.82 -7.39
C LEU A 202 27.54 38.95 -8.03
N LEU A 203 27.53 38.84 -9.36
CA LEU A 203 28.48 38.01 -10.09
C LEU A 203 29.91 38.52 -9.94
N GLN A 204 30.12 39.84 -10.02
CA GLN A 204 31.43 40.45 -9.86
C GLN A 204 32.02 40.15 -8.48
N GLU A 205 31.26 40.38 -7.41
CA GLU A 205 31.72 40.19 -6.03
C GLU A 205 31.86 38.70 -5.67
N THR A 206 30.94 37.85 -6.16
CA THR A 206 31.02 36.39 -5.96
C THR A 206 32.27 35.80 -6.61
N ARG A 207 32.65 36.29 -7.80
CA ARG A 207 33.90 35.87 -8.47
C ARG A 207 35.17 36.37 -7.80
N GLN A 208 35.09 37.42 -6.99
CA GLN A 208 36.23 37.91 -6.20
C GLN A 208 36.40 37.17 -4.87
N SER A 209 35.37 36.44 -4.42
CA SER A 209 35.36 35.69 -3.16
C SER A 209 35.30 34.18 -3.41
N GLU A 210 36.23 33.62 -4.21
CA GLU A 210 36.25 32.17 -4.53
C GLU A 210 36.42 31.27 -3.29
N ASP A 211 37.09 31.77 -2.25
CA ASP A 211 37.31 31.05 -0.98
C ASP A 211 36.04 30.93 -0.11
N ASP A 212 35.05 31.82 -0.31
CA ASP A 212 33.75 31.79 0.39
C ASP A 212 32.61 32.15 -0.57
N ILE A 213 32.24 31.15 -1.38
CA ILE A 213 31.20 31.27 -2.41
C ILE A 213 29.80 31.58 -1.83
N PHE A 214 29.58 31.38 -0.53
CA PHE A 214 28.29 31.60 0.13
C PHE A 214 28.14 32.98 0.75
N ARG A 215 29.19 33.82 0.71
CA ARG A 215 29.22 35.14 1.33
C ARG A 215 28.06 36.06 0.91
N LEU A 216 27.69 36.03 -0.37
CA LEU A 216 26.60 36.85 -0.92
C LEU A 216 25.41 36.05 -1.45
N VAL A 217 25.68 34.87 -2.00
CA VAL A 217 24.66 34.02 -2.61
C VAL A 217 24.45 32.80 -1.71
N PRO A 218 23.32 32.68 -1.00
CA PRO A 218 23.07 31.56 -0.11
C PRO A 218 23.16 30.22 -0.83
N ALA A 219 23.61 29.18 -0.11
CA ALA A 219 23.81 27.84 -0.66
C ALA A 219 22.58 27.28 -1.41
N SER A 220 21.36 27.66 -1.02
CA SER A 220 20.11 27.22 -1.66
C SER A 220 19.94 27.67 -3.12
N PHE A 221 20.67 28.69 -3.56
CA PHE A 221 20.61 29.21 -4.94
C PHE A 221 21.68 28.61 -5.85
N TRP A 222 22.67 27.91 -5.28
CA TRP A 222 23.74 27.29 -6.05
C TRP A 222 23.24 26.00 -6.71
N PRO A 223 23.42 25.82 -8.04
CA PRO A 223 23.08 24.56 -8.69
C PRO A 223 23.99 23.42 -8.22
N VAL A 224 25.27 23.74 -7.95
CA VAL A 224 26.30 22.83 -7.44
C VAL A 224 27.19 23.56 -6.44
N VAL A 225 27.71 22.82 -5.47
CA VAL A 225 28.70 23.31 -4.51
C VAL A 225 29.89 22.33 -4.42
N PRO A 226 31.11 22.76 -4.06
CA PRO A 226 32.24 21.85 -3.85
C PRO A 226 31.92 20.78 -2.80
N ASP A 227 32.38 19.54 -2.98
CA ASP A 227 32.28 18.51 -1.95
C ASP A 227 33.21 18.86 -0.77
N PRO A 228 32.66 19.13 0.43
CA PRO A 228 33.47 19.54 1.58
C PRO A 228 34.33 18.40 2.15
N THR A 229 34.09 17.15 1.72
CA THR A 229 34.81 15.97 2.23
C THR A 229 35.97 15.53 1.35
N LEU A 230 36.27 16.27 0.28
CA LEU A 230 37.32 15.93 -0.68
C LEU A 230 38.72 16.02 -0.03
N ARG A 231 39.55 14.99 -0.21
CA ARG A 231 40.95 15.01 0.28
C ARG A 231 41.86 15.67 -0.77
N ARG A 232 42.95 16.32 -0.31
CA ARG A 232 43.96 16.91 -1.22
C ARG A 232 44.52 15.82 -2.15
N GLY A 233 44.38 16.03 -3.46
CA GLY A 233 44.86 15.11 -4.51
C GLY A 233 43.78 14.26 -5.18
N GLU A 234 42.53 14.30 -4.71
CA GLU A 234 41.39 13.68 -5.40
C GLU A 234 40.83 14.59 -6.51
N GLU A 235 40.22 14.00 -7.54
CA GLU A 235 39.56 14.76 -8.60
C GLU A 235 38.46 15.67 -8.03
N PRO A 236 38.30 16.92 -8.53
CA PRO A 236 37.31 17.85 -8.02
C PRO A 236 35.90 17.29 -8.22
N ARG A 237 35.19 17.06 -7.12
CA ARG A 237 33.77 16.65 -7.10
C ARG A 237 32.89 17.76 -6.59
N LEU A 238 31.68 17.80 -7.14
CA LEU A 238 30.63 18.75 -6.80
C LEU A 238 29.43 18.01 -6.21
N MET A 239 28.77 18.65 -5.26
CA MET A 239 27.48 18.28 -4.71
C MET A 239 26.40 18.99 -5.52
N LEU A 240 25.70 18.25 -6.38
CA LEU A 240 24.51 18.72 -7.10
C LEU A 240 23.29 18.65 -6.17
N GLN A 241 22.51 19.73 -6.09
CA GLN A 241 21.24 19.76 -5.38
C GLN A 241 20.06 19.94 -6.35
N GLY A 242 19.05 19.09 -6.22
CA GLY A 242 17.92 19.14 -7.16
C GLY A 242 16.78 18.21 -6.78
N ALA A 243 15.60 18.49 -7.33
CA ALA A 243 14.47 17.59 -7.27
C ALA A 243 14.68 16.44 -8.26
N VAL A 244 14.51 15.21 -7.79
CA VAL A 244 14.47 14.03 -8.65
C VAL A 244 13.07 13.95 -9.26
N LEU A 245 13.01 13.85 -10.58
CA LEU A 245 11.76 13.70 -11.31
C LEU A 245 11.87 12.63 -12.39
N LEU A 246 10.73 12.04 -12.70
CA LEU A 246 10.55 11.12 -13.81
C LEU A 246 9.74 11.86 -14.88
N SER A 247 10.46 12.41 -15.86
CA SER A 247 9.85 13.14 -16.99
C SER A 247 9.26 12.15 -17.99
N VAL A 248 8.04 12.42 -18.45
CA VAL A 248 7.34 11.52 -19.37
C VAL A 248 7.21 12.17 -20.75
N GLY A 249 7.68 11.49 -21.78
CA GLY A 249 7.60 11.93 -23.17
C GLY A 249 6.24 11.69 -23.81
N ARG A 250 6.12 12.02 -25.10
CA ARG A 250 4.92 11.68 -25.89
C ARG A 250 4.87 10.17 -26.11
N ALA A 251 3.68 9.59 -25.91
CA ALA A 251 3.44 8.17 -26.10
C ALA A 251 3.70 7.76 -27.55
N ASP A 252 4.45 6.68 -27.75
CA ASP A 252 4.61 6.02 -29.04
C ASP A 252 3.57 4.88 -29.14
N PRO A 253 2.72 4.84 -30.18
CA PRO A 253 1.72 3.78 -30.34
C PRO A 253 2.33 2.39 -30.61
N GLY A 254 3.57 2.30 -31.10
CA GLY A 254 4.15 1.06 -31.62
C GLY A 254 4.95 0.19 -30.64
N THR A 255 5.23 0.65 -29.42
CA THR A 255 6.16 0.02 -28.46
C THR A 255 5.47 -0.52 -27.20
N VAL A 256 4.25 -1.07 -27.31
CA VAL A 256 3.72 -1.89 -26.22
C VAL A 256 4.44 -3.23 -26.31
N ALA A 257 5.42 -3.45 -25.44
CA ALA A 257 6.00 -4.78 -25.30
C ALA A 257 4.87 -5.74 -24.90
N GLU A 258 4.58 -6.75 -25.73
CA GLU A 258 3.73 -7.89 -25.36
C GLU A 258 4.43 -8.70 -24.26
N SER A 259 4.57 -8.13 -23.07
CA SER A 259 4.97 -8.90 -21.91
C SER A 259 3.74 -9.67 -21.42
N HIS A 260 3.76 -10.98 -21.62
CA HIS A 260 2.76 -11.93 -21.10
C HIS A 260 2.54 -11.84 -19.57
N ARG A 261 3.34 -11.04 -18.84
CA ARG A 261 3.20 -10.78 -17.40
C ARG A 261 1.89 -10.08 -16.99
N PHE A 262 1.18 -9.41 -17.91
CA PHE A 262 0.08 -8.51 -17.54
C PHE A 262 -1.26 -8.76 -18.26
N ALA A 263 -1.37 -9.83 -19.07
CA ALA A 263 -2.46 -10.07 -20.02
C ALA A 263 -3.75 -10.74 -19.48
N SER A 264 -4.02 -10.75 -18.18
CA SER A 264 -5.34 -11.18 -17.69
C SER A 264 -6.34 -10.00 -17.72
N PRO A 265 -7.65 -10.15 -17.91
CA PRO A 265 -8.61 -9.06 -17.74
C PRO A 265 -8.84 -8.72 -16.26
N ALA A 266 -9.17 -7.46 -15.94
CA ALA A 266 -9.49 -7.05 -14.57
C ALA A 266 -10.67 -7.90 -14.04
N ALA A 267 -10.50 -8.54 -12.87
CA ALA A 267 -11.55 -9.34 -12.28
C ALA A 267 -12.77 -8.44 -11.99
N LYS A 268 -13.92 -8.77 -12.58
CA LYS A 268 -15.21 -8.06 -12.35
C LYS A 268 -15.55 -8.06 -10.84
N PRO A 269 -16.37 -7.11 -10.35
CA PRO A 269 -16.87 -7.05 -8.97
C PRO A 269 -17.82 -8.22 -8.64
N ALA A 270 -17.30 -9.44 -8.70
CA ALA A 270 -18.06 -10.67 -8.54
C ALA A 270 -18.48 -10.90 -7.09
N SER A 271 -17.77 -10.32 -6.10
CA SER A 271 -18.02 -10.56 -4.67
C SER A 271 -19.29 -9.90 -4.13
N LEU A 272 -19.57 -8.63 -4.43
CA LEU A 272 -20.83 -8.00 -4.00
C LEU A 272 -22.03 -8.68 -4.66
N VAL A 273 -21.94 -8.94 -5.97
CA VAL A 273 -23.03 -9.61 -6.71
C VAL A 273 -23.19 -11.05 -6.23
N ALA A 274 -22.11 -11.78 -5.94
CA ALA A 274 -22.17 -13.12 -5.37
C ALA A 274 -22.73 -13.11 -3.94
N ALA A 275 -22.37 -12.13 -3.10
CA ALA A 275 -22.94 -11.97 -1.77
C ALA A 275 -24.45 -11.68 -1.84
N CYS A 276 -24.88 -10.81 -2.76
CA CYS A 276 -26.30 -10.56 -3.02
C CYS A 276 -27.00 -11.82 -3.56
N ARG A 277 -26.40 -12.58 -4.47
CA ARG A 277 -26.95 -13.86 -4.96
C ARG A 277 -27.02 -14.93 -3.86
N ALA A 278 -26.06 -14.95 -2.93
CA ALA A 278 -26.05 -15.86 -1.79
C ALA A 278 -27.21 -15.58 -0.81
N THR A 279 -27.81 -14.38 -0.84
CA THR A 279 -29.05 -14.08 -0.11
C THR A 279 -30.32 -14.64 -0.78
N GLY A 280 -30.19 -15.25 -1.97
CA GLY A 280 -31.30 -15.83 -2.72
C GLY A 280 -32.35 -14.78 -3.11
N LYS A 281 -33.64 -15.15 -3.03
CA LYS A 281 -34.77 -14.24 -3.31
C LYS A 281 -35.08 -13.26 -2.16
N GLY A 282 -34.39 -13.36 -1.02
CA GLY A 282 -34.70 -12.59 0.18
C GLY A 282 -34.50 -11.07 0.01
N LEU A 283 -33.36 -10.64 -0.54
CA LEU A 283 -33.07 -9.22 -0.78
C LEU A 283 -34.04 -8.56 -1.76
N PRO A 284 -34.29 -9.09 -2.99
CA PRO A 284 -35.22 -8.46 -3.92
C PRO A 284 -36.66 -8.45 -3.41
N LEU A 285 -37.10 -9.49 -2.68
CA LEU A 285 -38.44 -9.53 -2.08
C LEU A 285 -38.60 -8.46 -0.99
N LEU A 286 -37.59 -8.28 -0.14
CA LEU A 286 -37.60 -7.22 0.86
C LEU A 286 -37.55 -5.84 0.20
N LEU A 287 -36.74 -5.64 -0.85
CA LEU A 287 -36.70 -4.39 -1.61
C LEU A 287 -38.06 -4.06 -2.22
N LEU A 288 -38.71 -5.05 -2.85
CA LEU A 288 -40.07 -4.90 -3.36
C LEU A 288 -41.04 -4.52 -2.23
N ALA A 289 -41.07 -5.28 -1.14
CA ALA A 289 -41.94 -4.99 0.01
C ALA A 289 -41.69 -3.61 0.61
N GLY A 290 -40.42 -3.18 0.68
CA GLY A 290 -40.05 -1.84 1.17
C GLY A 290 -40.46 -0.71 0.23
N THR A 291 -40.33 -0.88 -1.09
CA THR A 291 -40.83 0.10 -2.07
C THR A 291 -42.36 0.18 -2.08
N VAL A 292 -43.05 -0.96 -2.03
CA VAL A 292 -44.51 -1.02 -1.89
C VAL A 292 -44.96 -0.33 -0.60
N LEU A 293 -44.29 -0.58 0.52
CA LEU A 293 -44.57 0.10 1.79
C LEU A 293 -44.39 1.62 1.68
N ALA A 294 -43.35 2.09 0.99
CA ALA A 294 -43.11 3.52 0.80
C ALA A 294 -44.24 4.19 -0.03
N VAL A 295 -44.70 3.52 -1.09
CA VAL A 295 -45.84 3.99 -1.91
C VAL A 295 -47.13 3.97 -1.10
N LEU A 296 -47.45 2.85 -0.44
CA LEU A 296 -48.67 2.71 0.36
C LEU A 296 -48.70 3.70 1.52
N GLY A 297 -47.58 3.90 2.21
CA GLY A 297 -47.47 4.90 3.27
C GLY A 297 -47.70 6.33 2.74
N SER A 298 -47.05 6.69 1.63
CA SER A 298 -47.21 8.02 1.02
C SER A 298 -48.64 8.27 0.53
N LEU A 299 -49.28 7.27 -0.08
CA LEU A 299 -50.67 7.33 -0.53
C LEU A 299 -51.66 7.34 0.65
N PHE A 300 -51.37 6.61 1.72
CA PHE A 300 -52.22 6.60 2.91
C PHE A 300 -52.18 7.95 3.64
N GLU A 301 -50.98 8.50 3.89
CA GLU A 301 -50.82 9.83 4.49
C GLU A 301 -51.57 10.90 3.69
N ALA A 302 -51.43 10.84 2.36
CA ALA A 302 -52.15 11.64 1.39
C ALA A 302 -53.69 11.58 1.53
N LEU A 303 -54.24 10.38 1.53
CA LEU A 303 -55.68 10.15 1.61
C LEU A 303 -56.24 10.52 2.98
N ALA A 304 -55.49 10.22 4.06
CA ALA A 304 -55.85 10.60 5.43
C ALA A 304 -55.87 12.12 5.60
N PHE A 305 -54.87 12.83 5.07
CA PHE A 305 -54.82 14.29 5.11
C PHE A 305 -55.93 14.94 4.28
N ARG A 306 -56.23 14.41 3.09
CA ARG A 306 -57.35 14.89 2.27
C ARG A 306 -58.69 14.70 2.98
N HIS A 307 -58.94 13.56 3.60
CA HIS A 307 -60.17 13.30 4.35
C HIS A 307 -60.32 14.23 5.57
N LEU A 308 -59.22 14.65 6.19
CA LEU A 308 -59.25 15.65 7.28
C LEU A 308 -59.75 17.01 6.81
N ILE A 309 -59.48 17.37 5.55
CA ILE A 309 -59.85 18.66 4.95
C ILE A 309 -61.24 18.59 4.29
N GLU A 310 -61.52 17.48 3.59
CA GLU A 310 -62.78 17.20 2.88
C GLU A 310 -63.37 15.86 3.39
N PRO A 311 -64.21 15.87 4.45
CA PRO A 311 -64.73 14.64 5.07
C PRO A 311 -65.67 13.83 4.16
N SER A 312 -66.18 14.41 3.07
CA SER A 312 -67.22 13.85 2.20
C SER A 312 -66.76 12.72 1.26
N MET A 313 -65.55 12.19 1.43
CA MET A 313 -64.99 11.12 0.59
C MET A 313 -65.23 9.72 1.19
N PRO A 314 -65.64 8.71 0.39
CA PRO A 314 -66.08 7.39 0.86
C PRO A 314 -64.97 6.43 1.33
N ILE A 315 -63.77 6.92 1.65
CA ILE A 315 -62.58 6.08 1.95
C ILE A 315 -62.43 5.84 3.46
N LEU A 316 -62.81 6.83 4.28
CA LEU A 316 -62.81 6.74 5.73
C LEU A 316 -64.26 6.94 6.23
N PRO A 317 -64.66 6.28 7.32
CA PRO A 317 -66.03 6.39 7.82
C PRO A 317 -66.40 7.83 8.21
N ASP A 318 -67.62 8.28 7.89
CA ASP A 318 -68.10 9.65 8.20
C ASP A 318 -68.05 10.01 9.69
N ARG A 319 -68.05 9.00 10.58
CA ARG A 319 -67.92 9.23 12.01
C ARG A 319 -66.44 9.46 12.39
N PRO A 320 -66.10 10.61 13.01
CA PRO A 320 -64.71 10.99 13.28
C PRO A 320 -64.01 10.00 14.21
N GLU A 321 -64.73 9.40 15.16
CA GLU A 321 -64.19 8.37 16.07
C GLU A 321 -63.76 7.12 15.31
N THR A 322 -64.56 6.64 14.36
CA THR A 322 -64.23 5.47 13.55
C THR A 322 -63.14 5.76 12.53
N ALA A 323 -63.10 6.96 11.92
CA ALA A 323 -62.00 7.38 11.06
C ALA A 323 -60.66 7.45 11.81
N LEU A 324 -60.68 7.92 13.06
CA LEU A 324 -59.50 7.93 13.93
C LEU A 324 -59.01 6.52 14.23
N TRP A 325 -59.89 5.60 14.62
CA TRP A 325 -59.52 4.21 14.89
C TRP A 325 -58.96 3.50 13.65
N VAL A 326 -59.60 3.67 12.48
CA VAL A 326 -59.10 3.13 11.20
C VAL A 326 -57.72 3.68 10.88
N THR A 327 -57.53 4.99 11.05
CA THR A 327 -56.24 5.64 10.80
C THR A 327 -55.15 5.10 11.73
N LEU A 328 -55.46 4.96 13.02
CA LEU A 328 -54.54 4.40 14.01
C LEU A 328 -54.20 2.94 13.68
N THR A 329 -55.18 2.12 13.30
CA THR A 329 -54.95 0.72 12.92
C THR A 329 -54.02 0.62 11.70
N VAL A 330 -54.23 1.44 10.67
CA VAL A 330 -53.36 1.45 9.49
C VAL A 330 -51.95 1.92 9.84
N LEU A 331 -51.81 2.97 10.66
CA LEU A 331 -50.49 3.43 11.12
C LEU A 331 -49.75 2.35 11.92
N VAL A 332 -50.44 1.64 12.81
CA VAL A 332 -49.86 0.50 13.57
C VAL A 332 -49.45 -0.63 12.62
N ALA A 333 -50.27 -0.94 11.60
CA ALA A 333 -49.94 -1.97 10.61
C ALA A 333 -48.72 -1.58 9.75
N LEU A 334 -48.65 -0.33 9.28
CA LEU A 334 -47.50 0.21 8.54
C LEU A 334 -46.24 0.18 9.41
N PHE A 335 -46.35 0.56 10.69
CA PHE A 335 -45.25 0.49 11.66
C PHE A 335 -44.77 -0.95 11.88
N ALA A 336 -45.69 -1.88 12.10
CA ALA A 336 -45.36 -3.30 12.27
C ALA A 336 -44.67 -3.87 11.03
N MET A 337 -45.15 -3.55 9.83
CA MET A 337 -44.50 -3.97 8.58
C MET A 337 -43.10 -3.37 8.45
N ARG A 338 -42.91 -2.09 8.80
CA ARG A 338 -41.58 -1.43 8.81
C ARG A 338 -40.63 -2.11 9.80
N LEU A 339 -41.11 -2.49 10.97
CA LEU A 339 -40.33 -3.23 11.97
C LEU A 339 -39.92 -4.62 11.44
N MET A 340 -40.84 -5.36 10.84
CA MET A 340 -40.57 -6.68 10.24
C MET A 340 -39.53 -6.58 9.12
N LEU A 341 -39.65 -5.58 8.24
CA LEU A 341 -38.66 -5.30 7.20
C LEU A 341 -37.30 -4.97 7.81
N GLY A 342 -37.26 -4.14 8.86
CA GLY A 342 -36.03 -3.80 9.58
C GLY A 342 -35.31 -5.04 10.13
N VAL A 343 -36.03 -5.94 10.80
CA VAL A 343 -35.49 -7.20 11.31
C VAL A 343 -34.99 -8.10 10.17
N GLY A 344 -35.73 -8.19 9.06
CA GLY A 344 -35.33 -8.93 7.86
C GLY A 344 -34.02 -8.40 7.27
N LEU A 345 -33.88 -7.07 7.15
CA LEU A 345 -32.68 -6.40 6.67
C LEU A 345 -31.49 -6.60 7.59
N MET A 346 -31.69 -6.60 8.92
CA MET A 346 -30.61 -6.91 9.87
C MET A 346 -30.09 -8.34 9.70
N ARG A 347 -30.99 -9.32 9.48
CA ARG A 347 -30.59 -10.71 9.23
C ARG A 347 -29.81 -10.85 7.93
N LEU A 348 -30.28 -10.20 6.85
CA LEU A 348 -29.56 -10.15 5.58
C LEU A 348 -28.19 -9.48 5.72
N GLY A 349 -28.12 -8.36 6.44
CA GLY A 349 -26.87 -7.65 6.72
C GLY A 349 -25.82 -8.56 7.38
N ARG A 350 -26.22 -9.36 8.37
CA ARG A 350 -25.35 -10.36 9.01
C ARG A 350 -24.91 -11.46 8.06
N GLN A 351 -25.78 -11.89 7.14
CA GLN A 351 -25.43 -12.90 6.14
C GLN A 351 -24.38 -12.38 5.15
N VAL A 352 -24.54 -11.14 4.67
CA VAL A 352 -23.56 -10.46 3.82
C VAL A 352 -22.23 -10.31 4.55
N GLU A 353 -22.24 -9.84 5.81
CA GLU A 353 -21.03 -9.73 6.64
C GLU A 353 -20.32 -11.08 6.79
N ARG A 354 -21.05 -12.14 7.13
CA ARG A 354 -20.49 -13.50 7.29
C ARG A 354 -19.85 -13.98 5.99
N HIS A 355 -20.50 -13.77 4.84
CA HIS A 355 -19.96 -14.15 3.54
C HIS A 355 -18.63 -13.44 3.28
N TYR A 356 -18.57 -12.12 3.47
CA TYR A 356 -17.35 -11.35 3.28
C TYR A 356 -16.24 -11.76 4.25
N ARG A 357 -16.54 -11.99 5.54
CA ARG A 357 -15.55 -12.46 6.52
C ARG A 357 -14.91 -13.79 6.10
N MET A 358 -15.73 -14.75 5.67
CA MET A 358 -15.25 -16.07 5.23
C MET A 358 -14.51 -15.99 3.89
N ALA A 359 -15.02 -15.20 2.94
CA ALA A 359 -14.37 -14.97 1.66
C ALA A 359 -12.98 -14.33 1.86
N THR A 360 -12.89 -13.28 2.68
CA THR A 360 -11.62 -12.62 3.00
C THR A 360 -10.66 -13.58 3.70
N MET A 361 -11.10 -14.32 4.73
CA MET A 361 -10.24 -15.28 5.43
C MET A 361 -9.70 -16.37 4.49
N SER A 362 -10.58 -17.00 3.71
CA SER A 362 -10.17 -18.05 2.75
C SER A 362 -9.32 -17.52 1.60
N LYS A 363 -9.51 -16.26 1.20
CA LYS A 363 -8.72 -15.60 0.16
C LYS A 363 -7.32 -15.26 0.67
N LEU A 364 -7.19 -14.67 1.86
CA LEU A 364 -5.91 -14.31 2.44
C LEU A 364 -4.93 -15.49 2.50
N LEU A 365 -5.44 -16.70 2.76
CA LEU A 365 -4.66 -17.94 2.78
C LEU A 365 -4.24 -18.46 1.38
N ARG A 366 -4.84 -17.94 0.30
CA ARG A 366 -4.53 -18.31 -1.10
C ARG A 366 -3.73 -17.25 -1.84
N LEU A 367 -3.63 -16.04 -1.31
CA LEU A 367 -2.89 -14.94 -1.94
C LEU A 367 -1.38 -15.19 -1.91
N PRO A 368 -0.63 -14.79 -2.96
CA PRO A 368 0.83 -14.92 -3.00
C PRO A 368 1.53 -14.31 -1.78
N ASP A 369 2.64 -14.90 -1.34
CA ASP A 369 3.39 -14.45 -0.16
C ASP A 369 3.84 -12.98 -0.31
N ARG A 370 4.29 -12.59 -1.51
CA ARG A 370 4.66 -11.21 -1.86
C ARG A 370 3.53 -10.21 -1.64
N TRP A 371 2.29 -10.60 -1.98
CA TRP A 371 1.13 -9.73 -1.82
C TRP A 371 0.92 -9.38 -0.33
N LEU A 372 1.10 -10.37 0.56
CA LEU A 372 0.99 -10.20 2.01
C LEU A 372 2.16 -9.41 2.60
N ALA A 373 3.39 -9.72 2.18
CA ALA A 373 4.60 -9.08 2.70
C ALA A 373 4.63 -7.57 2.41
N SER A 374 4.14 -7.16 1.23
CA SER A 374 4.16 -5.75 0.84
C SER A 374 3.18 -4.84 1.58
N ARG A 375 2.21 -5.37 2.34
CA ARG A 375 1.11 -4.59 2.93
C ARG A 375 1.29 -4.43 4.45
N PRO A 376 1.23 -3.20 5.00
CA PRO A 376 1.33 -3.01 6.44
C PRO A 376 0.22 -3.73 7.20
N LEU A 377 0.57 -4.30 8.35
CA LEU A 377 -0.40 -4.98 9.22
C LEU A 377 -1.52 -4.03 9.70
N GLY A 378 -1.21 -2.74 9.88
CA GLY A 378 -2.22 -1.72 10.23
C GLY A 378 -3.28 -1.51 9.13
N ASP A 379 -2.90 -1.58 7.85
CA ASP A 379 -3.83 -1.52 6.72
C ASP A 379 -4.77 -2.73 6.72
N MET A 380 -4.22 -3.93 6.94
CA MET A 380 -5.02 -5.16 7.04
C MET A 380 -5.96 -5.15 8.24
N ALA A 381 -5.51 -4.62 9.38
CA ALA A 381 -6.34 -4.45 10.58
C ALA A 381 -7.51 -3.47 10.34
N GLU A 382 -7.26 -2.36 9.65
CA GLU A 382 -8.31 -1.38 9.33
C GLU A 382 -9.36 -1.95 8.36
N ARG A 383 -8.95 -2.81 7.43
CA ARG A 383 -9.88 -3.55 6.57
C ARG A 383 -10.72 -4.52 7.37
N ALA A 384 -10.12 -5.27 8.29
CA ALA A 384 -10.85 -6.15 9.20
C ALA A 384 -11.86 -5.38 10.07
N ARG A 385 -11.48 -4.20 10.56
CA ARG A 385 -12.36 -3.27 11.29
C ARG A 385 -13.52 -2.73 10.44
N SER A 386 -13.33 -2.65 9.12
CA SER A 386 -14.37 -2.19 8.18
C SER A 386 -15.40 -3.27 7.83
N LEU A 387 -15.12 -4.56 8.05
CA LEU A 387 -16.04 -5.67 7.72
C LEU A 387 -17.42 -5.56 8.39
N PRO A 388 -17.55 -5.25 9.70
CA PRO A 388 -18.85 -5.03 10.34
C PRO A 388 -19.71 -3.96 9.66
N LEU A 389 -19.11 -2.96 8.99
CA LEU A 389 -19.85 -1.90 8.31
C LEU A 389 -20.64 -2.44 7.10
N MET A 390 -20.27 -3.61 6.56
CA MET A 390 -21.02 -4.27 5.49
C MET A 390 -22.47 -4.62 5.90
N ARG A 391 -22.71 -4.85 7.19
CA ARG A 391 -24.05 -5.23 7.68
C ARG A 391 -25.11 -4.14 7.46
N THR A 392 -24.71 -2.88 7.32
CA THR A 392 -25.66 -1.77 7.11
C THR A 392 -26.01 -1.55 5.64
N LEU A 393 -25.25 -2.12 4.71
CA LEU A 393 -25.43 -1.88 3.28
C LEU A 393 -26.83 -2.27 2.78
N PRO A 394 -27.41 -3.45 3.10
CA PRO A 394 -28.76 -3.79 2.64
C PRO A 394 -29.81 -2.79 3.11
N GLY A 395 -29.69 -2.32 4.37
CA GLY A 395 -30.56 -1.27 4.90
C GLY A 395 -30.40 0.05 4.15
N GLN A 396 -29.17 0.47 3.87
CA GLN A 396 -28.91 1.70 3.12
C GLN A 396 -29.43 1.63 1.68
N VAL A 397 -29.30 0.48 1.02
CA VAL A 397 -29.88 0.24 -0.32
C VAL A 397 -31.40 0.29 -0.27
N MET A 398 -32.02 -0.30 0.76
CA MET A 398 -33.47 -0.20 0.98
C MET A 398 -33.89 1.25 1.17
N HIS A 399 -33.24 1.99 2.06
CA HIS A 399 -33.55 3.39 2.32
C HIS A 399 -33.42 4.22 1.04
N LEU A 400 -32.37 3.99 0.25
CA LEU A 400 -32.20 4.67 -1.04
C LEU A 400 -33.36 4.36 -2.00
N ALA A 401 -33.75 3.09 -2.12
CA ALA A 401 -34.88 2.67 -2.95
C ALA A 401 -36.20 3.28 -2.47
N GLN A 402 -36.44 3.32 -1.16
CA GLN A 402 -37.63 3.93 -0.56
C GLN A 402 -37.69 5.43 -0.82
N SER A 403 -36.61 6.17 -0.53
CA SER A 403 -36.54 7.62 -0.75
C SER A 403 -36.67 7.98 -2.24
N LEU A 404 -36.05 7.21 -3.14
CA LEU A 404 -36.21 7.41 -4.58
C LEU A 404 -37.66 7.16 -5.01
N THR A 405 -38.27 6.08 -4.52
CA THR A 405 -39.68 5.76 -4.83
C THR A 405 -40.62 6.84 -4.31
N GLU A 406 -40.38 7.35 -3.10
CA GLU A 406 -41.16 8.44 -2.49
C GLU A 406 -41.05 9.73 -3.31
N VAL A 407 -39.83 10.14 -3.70
CA VAL A 407 -39.63 11.32 -4.56
C VAL A 407 -40.34 11.16 -5.89
N LEU A 408 -40.22 9.99 -6.56
CA LEU A 408 -40.89 9.72 -7.83
C LEU A 408 -42.42 9.71 -7.70
N ALA A 409 -42.94 9.08 -6.65
CA ALA A 409 -44.38 9.02 -6.38
C ALA A 409 -44.94 10.43 -6.09
N LEU A 410 -44.29 11.22 -5.24
CA LEU A 410 -44.69 12.60 -4.97
C LEU A 410 -44.63 13.48 -6.23
N THR A 411 -43.58 13.32 -7.04
CA THR A 411 -43.42 14.04 -8.31
C THR A 411 -44.57 13.71 -9.27
N LEU A 412 -44.90 12.43 -9.44
CA LEU A 412 -46.00 11.98 -10.29
C LEU A 412 -47.34 12.53 -9.78
N CYS A 413 -47.61 12.39 -8.49
CA CYS A 413 -48.83 12.87 -7.86
C CYS A 413 -49.01 14.39 -8.01
N LEU A 414 -47.94 15.18 -7.88
CA LEU A 414 -47.96 16.63 -8.09
C LEU A 414 -48.20 17.02 -9.56
N ILE A 415 -47.63 16.27 -10.51
CA ILE A 415 -47.87 16.48 -11.95
C ILE A 415 -49.34 16.19 -12.30
N LEU A 416 -49.93 15.15 -11.69
CA LEU A 416 -51.34 14.81 -11.89
C LEU A 416 -52.29 15.87 -11.32
N LEU A 417 -51.94 16.50 -10.20
CA LEU A 417 -52.74 17.58 -9.60
C LEU A 417 -52.58 18.92 -10.33
N ALA A 418 -51.38 19.25 -10.82
CA ALA A 418 -51.07 20.53 -11.46
C ALA A 418 -50.24 20.35 -12.74
N PRO A 419 -50.83 19.86 -13.85
CA PRO A 419 -50.10 19.56 -15.08
C PRO A 419 -49.44 20.79 -15.71
N ALA A 420 -49.98 21.99 -15.48
CA ALA A 420 -49.39 23.25 -15.94
C ALA A 420 -47.98 23.51 -15.34
N ASN A 421 -47.70 22.97 -14.15
CA ASN A 421 -46.44 23.14 -13.44
C ASN A 421 -45.46 21.96 -13.64
N ALA A 422 -45.77 21.04 -14.56
CA ALA A 422 -45.04 19.77 -14.70
C ALA A 422 -43.53 19.95 -14.95
N LEU A 423 -43.12 20.92 -15.78
CA LEU A 423 -41.70 21.18 -16.07
C LEU A 423 -40.93 21.62 -14.82
N ALA A 424 -41.51 22.47 -13.98
CA ALA A 424 -40.88 22.94 -12.75
C ALA A 424 -40.82 21.83 -11.69
N ILE A 425 -41.86 20.99 -11.59
CA ILE A 425 -41.87 19.80 -10.71
C ILE A 425 -40.80 18.78 -11.15
N LEU A 426 -40.66 18.53 -12.45
CA LEU A 426 -39.60 17.67 -13.00
C LEU A 426 -38.20 18.26 -12.77
N ALA A 427 -38.03 19.57 -12.95
CA ALA A 427 -36.76 20.24 -12.65
C ALA A 427 -36.36 20.08 -11.18
N LEU A 428 -37.33 20.10 -10.26
CA LEU A 428 -37.09 19.89 -8.83
C LEU A 428 -36.63 18.45 -8.53
N ALA A 429 -37.34 17.46 -9.07
CA ALA A 429 -36.94 16.05 -8.93
C ALA A 429 -35.56 15.79 -9.56
N ALA A 430 -35.28 16.38 -10.73
CA ALA A 430 -33.97 16.27 -11.39
C ALA A 430 -32.87 16.90 -10.54
N LEU A 431 -33.10 18.08 -9.97
CA LEU A 431 -32.14 18.77 -9.10
C LEU A 431 -31.80 17.94 -7.84
N ALA A 432 -32.81 17.29 -7.24
CA ALA A 432 -32.62 16.43 -6.07
C ALA A 432 -31.65 15.26 -6.32
N ILE A 433 -31.62 14.75 -7.56
CA ILE A 433 -30.76 13.63 -7.98
C ILE A 433 -29.42 14.13 -8.54
N ALA A 434 -29.45 15.15 -9.41
CA ALA A 434 -28.29 15.64 -10.14
C ALA A 434 -27.27 16.34 -9.22
N TRP A 435 -27.73 17.14 -8.25
CA TRP A 435 -26.83 17.90 -7.38
C TRP A 435 -25.92 17.00 -6.50
N PRO A 436 -26.44 15.96 -5.82
CA PRO A 436 -25.59 14.97 -5.15
C PRO A 436 -24.62 14.26 -6.08
N ALA A 437 -25.06 13.91 -7.30
CA ALA A 437 -24.22 13.23 -8.27
C ALA A 437 -23.05 14.12 -8.75
N LEU A 438 -23.30 15.42 -8.96
CA LEU A 438 -22.29 16.40 -9.34
C LEU A 438 -21.26 16.64 -8.23
N THR A 439 -21.69 16.59 -6.96
CA THR A 439 -20.81 16.84 -5.79
C THR A 439 -20.13 15.57 -5.25
N ALA A 440 -20.61 14.38 -5.62
CA ALA A 440 -20.09 13.10 -5.17
C ALA A 440 -18.58 12.87 -5.44
N PRO A 441 -17.99 13.24 -6.61
CA PRO A 441 -16.56 13.04 -6.86
C PRO A 441 -15.67 13.80 -5.86
N LEU A 442 -16.02 15.04 -5.55
CA LEU A 442 -15.27 15.89 -4.61
C LEU A 442 -15.34 15.34 -3.18
N LEU A 443 -16.49 14.82 -2.78
CA LEU A 443 -16.66 14.17 -1.47
C LEU A 443 -15.90 12.84 -1.40
N ARG A 444 -15.87 12.07 -2.50
CA ARG A 444 -15.14 10.79 -2.59
C ARG A 444 -13.65 10.99 -2.34
N GLU A 445 -13.08 12.01 -2.99
CA GLU A 445 -11.68 12.37 -2.87
C GLU A 445 -11.30 12.66 -1.40
N ARG A 446 -12.05 13.53 -0.73
CA ARG A 446 -11.81 13.87 0.70
C ARG A 446 -11.99 12.69 1.64
N GLU A 447 -12.95 11.82 1.34
CA GLU A 447 -13.21 10.61 2.11
C GLU A 447 -12.05 9.59 2.02
N MET A 448 -11.43 9.44 0.85
CA MET A 448 -10.27 8.56 0.67
C MET A 448 -9.07 9.06 1.49
N THR A 449 -8.79 10.36 1.47
CA THR A 449 -7.71 10.96 2.27
C THR A 449 -7.88 10.67 3.76
N LEU A 450 -9.11 10.80 4.29
CA LEU A 450 -9.39 10.50 5.70
C LEU A 450 -9.12 9.04 6.07
N ARG A 451 -9.43 8.10 5.18
CA ARG A 451 -9.20 6.67 5.41
C ARG A 451 -7.72 6.32 5.37
N SER A 452 -6.96 6.93 4.47
CA SER A 452 -5.50 6.77 4.44
C SER A 452 -4.85 7.27 5.74
N LEU A 453 -5.26 8.45 6.23
CA LEU A 453 -4.79 9.00 7.50
C LEU A 453 -5.18 8.13 8.70
N GLY A 454 -6.41 7.59 8.72
CA GLY A 454 -6.84 6.64 9.75
C GLY A 454 -5.99 5.36 9.77
N ALA A 455 -5.63 4.83 8.60
CA ALA A 455 -4.75 3.67 8.50
C ALA A 455 -3.31 3.96 8.97
N ALA A 456 -2.80 5.16 8.72
CA ALA A 456 -1.49 5.60 9.22
C ALA A 456 -1.48 5.67 10.76
N GLN A 457 -2.53 6.23 11.37
CA GLN A 457 -2.69 6.25 12.83
C GLN A 457 -2.76 4.83 13.43
N ALA A 458 -3.53 3.94 12.80
CA ALA A 458 -3.61 2.53 13.24
C ALA A 458 -2.25 1.82 13.14
N THR A 459 -1.48 2.11 12.11
CA THR A 459 -0.12 1.56 11.92
C THR A 459 0.81 2.06 13.02
N LEU A 460 0.86 3.37 13.28
CA LEU A 460 1.70 3.94 14.33
C LEU A 460 1.37 3.38 15.71
N LEU A 461 0.07 3.20 16.01
CA LEU A 461 -0.37 2.58 17.25
C LEU A 461 0.10 1.12 17.37
N MET A 462 0.01 0.34 16.29
CA MET A 462 0.47 -1.05 16.31
C MET A 462 1.98 -1.15 16.47
N ASP A 463 2.75 -0.27 15.83
CA ASP A 463 4.20 -0.21 15.97
C ASP A 463 4.59 0.21 17.39
N ALA A 464 3.87 1.16 17.98
CA ALA A 464 4.05 1.56 19.37
C ALA A 464 3.79 0.41 20.35
N LEU A 465 2.72 -0.36 20.14
CA LEU A 465 2.39 -1.51 20.98
C LEU A 465 3.45 -2.62 20.86
N ARG A 466 3.95 -2.89 19.65
CA ARG A 466 5.02 -3.87 19.43
C ARG A 466 6.36 -3.43 20.01
N GLY A 467 6.66 -2.14 19.92
CA GLY A 467 7.91 -1.54 20.38
C GLY A 467 7.84 -0.96 21.80
N GLN A 468 6.78 -1.22 22.57
CA GLN A 468 6.49 -0.50 23.81
C GLN A 468 7.68 -0.49 24.79
N ALA A 469 8.29 -1.65 25.03
CA ALA A 469 9.43 -1.76 25.93
C ALA A 469 10.62 -0.89 25.47
N ALA A 470 10.92 -0.91 24.16
CA ALA A 470 11.99 -0.09 23.58
C ALA A 470 11.64 1.41 23.66
N VAL A 471 10.40 1.78 23.36
CA VAL A 471 9.92 3.17 23.46
C VAL A 471 10.06 3.70 24.89
N ILE A 472 9.70 2.88 25.89
CA ILE A 472 9.82 3.26 27.30
C ILE A 472 11.28 3.35 27.73
N ALA A 473 12.11 2.34 27.40
CA ALA A 473 13.51 2.29 27.78
C ALA A 473 14.35 3.42 27.17
N HIS A 474 14.01 3.86 25.95
CA HIS A 474 14.68 4.97 25.26
C HIS A 474 14.02 6.33 25.48
N HIS A 475 13.04 6.42 26.38
CA HIS A 475 12.30 7.66 26.67
C HIS A 475 11.70 8.35 25.43
N ALA A 476 11.30 7.55 24.43
CA ALA A 476 10.80 8.04 23.15
C ALA A 476 9.28 8.32 23.13
N GLN A 477 8.61 8.26 24.29
CA GLN A 477 7.16 8.45 24.40
C GLN A 477 6.72 9.81 23.83
N ALA A 478 7.43 10.88 24.17
CA ALA A 478 7.08 12.24 23.73
C ALA A 478 7.16 12.38 22.20
N ALA A 479 8.19 11.80 21.56
CA ALA A 479 8.34 11.83 20.11
C ALA A 479 7.20 11.06 19.41
N LEU A 480 6.82 9.91 19.96
CA LEU A 480 5.71 9.11 19.43
C LEU A 480 4.37 9.82 19.59
N VAL A 481 4.12 10.42 20.75
CA VAL A 481 2.90 11.22 21.01
C VAL A 481 2.84 12.42 20.07
N ALA A 482 3.94 13.15 19.88
CA ALA A 482 3.99 14.27 18.95
C ALA A 482 3.69 13.83 17.50
N ARG A 483 4.19 12.66 17.09
CA ARG A 483 3.89 12.10 15.77
C ARG A 483 2.41 11.72 15.63
N GLN A 484 1.83 11.10 16.65
CA GLN A 484 0.39 10.77 16.67
C GLN A 484 -0.46 12.03 16.63
N ASP A 485 -0.08 13.06 17.38
CA ASP A 485 -0.75 14.35 17.42
C ASP A 485 -0.75 15.00 16.02
N GLY A 486 0.40 15.06 15.34
CA GLY A 486 0.49 15.56 13.97
C GLY A 486 -0.44 14.83 12.98
N LEU A 487 -0.52 13.50 13.06
CA LEU A 487 -1.44 12.70 12.22
C LEU A 487 -2.92 12.93 12.58
N LEU A 488 -3.24 13.11 13.86
CA LEU A 488 -4.59 13.47 14.31
C LEU A 488 -4.98 14.86 13.83
N ASP A 489 -4.03 15.79 13.83
CA ASP A 489 -4.21 17.16 13.37
C ASP A 489 -4.52 17.22 11.87
N ASP A 490 -3.76 16.48 11.06
CA ASP A 490 -4.02 16.32 9.63
C ASP A 490 -5.36 15.65 9.35
N TRP A 491 -5.72 14.65 10.15
CA TRP A 491 -7.01 13.99 10.06
C TRP A 491 -8.15 14.95 10.42
N ASN A 492 -8.03 15.72 11.50
CA ASN A 492 -9.01 16.71 11.95
C ASN A 492 -9.19 17.84 10.94
N ARG A 493 -8.10 18.35 10.35
CA ARG A 493 -8.16 19.32 9.25
C ARG A 493 -8.92 18.75 8.06
N SER A 494 -8.54 17.55 7.61
CA SER A 494 -9.20 16.87 6.49
C SER A 494 -10.67 16.56 6.77
N ALA A 495 -11.01 16.23 8.02
CA ALA A 495 -12.36 15.88 8.45
C ALA A 495 -13.25 17.12 8.46
N ARG A 496 -12.72 18.25 8.97
CA ARG A 496 -13.38 19.56 8.89
C ARG A 496 -13.56 20.00 7.45
N ASP A 497 -12.57 19.82 6.58
CA ASP A 497 -12.70 20.19 5.17
C ASP A 497 -13.75 19.35 4.45
N ARG A 498 -13.80 18.03 4.69
CA ARG A 498 -14.87 17.16 4.19
C ARG A 498 -16.24 17.60 4.73
N MET A 499 -16.33 17.88 6.02
CA MET A 499 -17.57 18.30 6.66
C MET A 499 -18.05 19.65 6.12
N ARG A 500 -17.16 20.63 5.95
CA ARG A 500 -17.45 21.93 5.34
C ARG A 500 -17.93 21.76 3.92
N LEU A 501 -17.24 20.97 3.10
CA LEU A 501 -17.64 20.70 1.72
C LEU A 501 -19.02 20.02 1.66
N ALA A 502 -19.27 19.04 2.52
CA ALA A 502 -20.56 18.37 2.60
C ALA A 502 -21.68 19.32 3.04
N ALA A 503 -21.39 20.20 4.00
CA ALA A 503 -22.33 21.19 4.51
C ALA A 503 -22.62 22.29 3.49
N THR A 504 -21.61 22.83 2.80
CA THR A 504 -21.80 23.85 1.75
C THR A 504 -22.53 23.28 0.55
N ALA A 505 -22.14 22.09 0.08
CA ALA A 505 -22.87 21.38 -0.95
C ALA A 505 -24.32 21.11 -0.52
N GLY A 506 -24.54 20.66 0.71
CA GLY A 506 -25.87 20.45 1.27
C GLY A 506 -26.71 21.72 1.29
N ALA A 507 -26.15 22.82 1.79
CA ALA A 507 -26.83 24.12 1.90
C ALA A 507 -27.20 24.70 0.54
N ILE A 508 -26.30 24.63 -0.45
CA ILE A 508 -26.59 25.08 -1.82
C ILE A 508 -27.71 24.23 -2.43
N GLY A 509 -27.62 22.90 -2.33
CA GLY A 509 -28.66 22.01 -2.83
C GLY A 509 -30.02 22.28 -2.17
N GLN A 510 -30.03 22.48 -0.85
CA GLN A 510 -31.24 22.82 -0.09
C GLN A 510 -31.83 24.16 -0.50
N ALA A 511 -31.00 25.20 -0.65
CA ALA A 511 -31.45 26.52 -1.08
C ALA A 511 -32.07 26.49 -2.48
N LEU A 512 -31.48 25.75 -3.41
CA LEU A 512 -32.00 25.60 -4.77
C LEU A 512 -33.35 24.85 -4.79
N ILE A 513 -33.46 23.74 -4.03
CA ILE A 513 -34.73 22.99 -3.91
C ILE A 513 -35.80 23.89 -3.30
N LEU A 514 -35.51 24.57 -2.18
CA LEU A 514 -36.47 25.43 -1.49
C LEU A 514 -36.91 26.62 -2.34
N ALA A 515 -35.99 27.25 -3.07
CA ALA A 515 -36.32 28.36 -3.97
C ALA A 515 -37.30 27.93 -5.07
N LEU A 516 -37.09 26.74 -5.65
CA LEU A 516 -37.97 26.19 -6.68
C LEU A 516 -39.34 25.79 -6.11
N THR A 517 -39.36 25.20 -4.91
CA THR A 517 -40.61 24.90 -4.17
C THR A 517 -41.39 26.18 -3.85
N ALA A 518 -40.72 27.23 -3.39
CA ALA A 518 -41.35 28.51 -3.07
C ALA A 518 -41.93 29.18 -4.33
N GLY A 519 -41.20 29.15 -5.45
CA GLY A 519 -41.71 29.63 -6.74
C GLY A 519 -42.97 28.89 -7.20
N LEU A 520 -42.99 27.56 -7.02
CA LEU A 520 -44.18 26.73 -7.28
C LEU A 520 -45.34 27.06 -6.33
N ALA A 521 -45.08 27.26 -5.04
CA ALA A 521 -46.12 27.58 -4.05
C ALA A 521 -46.76 28.95 -4.33
N LEU A 522 -45.98 29.91 -4.86
CA LEU A 522 -46.46 31.25 -5.24
C LEU A 522 -47.30 31.25 -6.53
N SER A 523 -47.33 30.16 -7.30
CA SER A 523 -48.10 30.04 -8.55
C SER A 523 -49.64 29.96 -8.39
N ARG A 524 -50.16 30.23 -7.19
CA ARG A 524 -51.59 30.38 -6.83
C ARG A 524 -52.48 29.15 -7.11
N THR A 525 -52.07 27.97 -6.67
CA THR A 525 -52.95 26.80 -6.54
C THR A 525 -53.66 26.82 -5.17
N THR A 526 -55.00 26.81 -5.14
CA THR A 526 -55.82 26.80 -3.90
C THR A 526 -55.96 25.43 -3.25
N ASP A 527 -55.33 24.39 -3.80
CA ASP A 527 -55.41 23.03 -3.29
C ASP A 527 -54.44 22.80 -2.13
N LEU A 528 -54.98 22.59 -0.93
CA LEU A 528 -54.22 22.31 0.30
C LEU A 528 -53.45 20.99 0.21
N LEU A 529 -53.94 20.00 -0.55
CA LEU A 529 -53.24 18.74 -0.78
C LEU A 529 -52.00 18.95 -1.65
N PHE A 530 -52.13 19.77 -2.70
CA PHE A 530 -51.00 20.17 -3.54
C PHE A 530 -49.93 20.88 -2.71
N LEU A 531 -50.32 21.84 -1.86
CA LEU A 531 -49.39 22.56 -0.99
C LEU A 531 -48.70 21.62 0.01
N TRP A 532 -49.43 20.67 0.60
CA TRP A 532 -48.86 19.69 1.54
C TRP A 532 -47.81 18.78 0.89
N TRP A 533 -48.10 18.20 -0.28
CA TRP A 533 -47.11 17.39 -1.01
C TRP A 533 -45.95 18.22 -1.56
N LEU A 534 -46.21 19.46 -1.98
CA LEU A 534 -45.17 20.37 -2.42
C LEU A 534 -44.19 20.68 -1.28
N LEU A 535 -44.68 20.82 -0.04
CA LEU A 535 -43.85 21.02 1.15
C LEU A 535 -43.15 19.74 1.65
N LYS A 536 -43.71 18.55 1.37
CA LYS A 536 -43.08 17.26 1.67
C LYS A 536 -41.96 16.89 0.69
N LEU A 537 -42.04 17.35 -0.56
CA LEU A 537 -41.07 17.02 -1.60
C LEU A 537 -39.63 17.45 -1.25
N PRO A 538 -39.36 18.65 -0.68
CA PRO A 538 -38.03 19.03 -0.20
C PRO A 538 -37.44 18.09 0.85
N SER A 539 -38.21 17.60 1.84
CA SER A 539 -37.66 16.71 2.86
C SER A 539 -37.30 15.35 2.27
N ALA A 540 -38.18 14.77 1.44
CA ALA A 540 -37.89 13.54 0.71
C ALA A 540 -36.66 13.68 -0.22
N ALA A 541 -36.55 14.82 -0.91
CA ALA A 541 -35.40 15.15 -1.74
C ALA A 541 -34.11 15.31 -0.92
N LEU A 542 -34.16 15.90 0.27
CA LEU A 542 -33.02 16.05 1.17
C LEU A 542 -32.54 14.71 1.73
N ASP A 543 -33.47 13.82 2.10
CA ASP A 543 -33.16 12.47 2.56
C ASP A 543 -32.47 11.65 1.45
N LEU A 544 -33.03 11.67 0.24
CA LEU A 544 -32.42 11.06 -0.95
C LEU A 544 -31.03 11.65 -1.20
N SER A 545 -30.90 12.98 -1.13
CA SER A 545 -29.66 13.72 -1.32
C SER A 545 -28.59 13.34 -0.29
N ALA A 546 -28.97 13.15 0.98
CA ALA A 546 -28.07 12.69 2.03
C ALA A 546 -27.58 11.26 1.80
N LEU A 547 -28.48 10.35 1.39
CA LEU A 547 -28.13 8.97 1.06
C LEU A 547 -27.18 8.89 -0.14
N LEU A 548 -27.46 9.64 -1.20
CA LEU A 548 -26.61 9.72 -2.40
C LEU A 548 -25.22 10.27 -2.07
N ARG A 549 -25.10 11.26 -1.16
CA ARG A 549 -23.80 11.76 -0.67
C ARG A 549 -23.01 10.73 0.15
N GLY A 550 -23.67 9.72 0.73
CA GLY A 550 -23.03 8.62 1.46
C GLY A 550 -22.43 7.54 0.56
N ILE A 551 -22.91 7.42 -0.70
CA ILE A 551 -22.47 6.39 -1.65
C ILE A 551 -20.94 6.42 -1.89
N PRO A 552 -20.29 7.58 -2.10
CA PRO A 552 -18.83 7.65 -2.23
C PRO A 552 -18.06 6.94 -1.11
N ALA A 553 -18.48 7.10 0.14
CA ALA A 553 -17.82 6.48 1.29
C ALA A 553 -18.00 4.96 1.30
N GLN A 554 -19.18 4.48 0.92
CA GLN A 554 -19.44 3.05 0.76
C GLN A 554 -18.62 2.45 -0.38
N GLN A 555 -18.52 3.14 -1.51
CA GLN A 555 -17.73 2.70 -2.65
C GLN A 555 -16.23 2.66 -2.32
N ALA A 556 -15.71 3.65 -1.60
CA ALA A 556 -14.33 3.66 -1.11
C ALA A 556 -14.04 2.47 -0.18
N MET A 557 -14.93 2.23 0.77
CA MET A 557 -14.84 1.06 1.67
C MET A 557 -14.89 -0.26 0.89
N LEU A 558 -15.85 -0.41 -0.03
CA LEU A 558 -15.99 -1.62 -0.85
C LEU A 558 -14.78 -1.86 -1.75
N ALA A 559 -14.26 -0.82 -2.40
CA ALA A 559 -13.06 -0.93 -3.23
C ALA A 559 -11.88 -1.47 -2.43
N ARG A 560 -11.70 -1.02 -1.18
CA ARG A 560 -10.65 -1.50 -0.28
C ARG A 560 -10.92 -2.92 0.25
N LEU A 561 -12.16 -3.29 0.52
CA LEU A 561 -12.50 -4.66 0.96
C LEU A 561 -12.41 -5.69 -0.18
N GLU A 562 -12.72 -5.29 -1.41
CA GLU A 562 -12.67 -6.16 -2.58
C GLU A 562 -11.27 -6.29 -3.18
N GLU A 563 -10.33 -5.38 -2.89
CA GLU A 563 -8.96 -5.42 -3.44
C GLU A 563 -8.25 -6.77 -3.16
N PRO A 564 -8.22 -7.32 -1.93
CA PRO A 564 -7.67 -8.65 -1.67
C PRO A 564 -8.45 -9.76 -2.38
N LEU A 565 -9.77 -9.62 -2.53
CA LEU A 565 -10.64 -10.61 -3.18
C LEU A 565 -10.39 -10.69 -4.69
N ARG A 566 -10.02 -9.57 -5.31
CA ARG A 566 -9.72 -9.46 -6.74
C ARG A 566 -8.26 -9.78 -7.09
N ALA A 567 -7.35 -9.71 -6.13
CA ALA A 567 -5.96 -10.08 -6.34
C ALA A 567 -5.86 -11.55 -6.81
N PRO A 568 -4.95 -11.87 -7.74
CA PRO A 568 -4.83 -13.22 -8.27
C PRO A 568 -4.49 -14.20 -7.14
N ASP A 569 -5.12 -15.37 -7.15
CA ASP A 569 -4.69 -16.47 -6.29
C ASP A 569 -3.26 -16.88 -6.69
N ARG A 570 -2.52 -17.52 -5.78
CA ARG A 570 -1.32 -18.26 -6.17
C ARG A 570 -1.71 -19.21 -7.32
N PRO A 571 -0.99 -19.20 -8.46
CA PRO A 571 -1.30 -20.09 -9.57
C PRO A 571 -1.29 -21.53 -9.07
N PHE A 572 -2.46 -22.16 -9.09
CA PHE A 572 -2.56 -23.58 -8.73
C PHE A 572 -2.03 -24.40 -9.91
N THR A 573 -0.80 -24.89 -9.75
CA THR A 573 -0.25 -25.88 -10.68
C THR A 573 -0.30 -27.23 -9.97
N PRO A 574 -0.99 -28.25 -10.53
CA PRO A 574 -0.92 -29.58 -9.96
C PRO A 574 0.52 -30.06 -9.95
N LEU A 575 0.93 -30.68 -8.84
CA LEU A 575 2.28 -31.23 -8.74
C LEU A 575 2.46 -32.31 -9.82
N ARG A 576 3.53 -32.22 -10.62
CA ARG A 576 3.86 -33.25 -11.61
C ARG A 576 3.95 -34.61 -10.92
N LYS A 577 3.47 -35.68 -11.59
CA LYS A 577 3.48 -37.03 -11.03
C LYS A 577 4.90 -37.48 -10.64
N SER A 578 5.92 -37.10 -11.41
CA SER A 578 7.34 -37.35 -11.08
C SER A 578 7.71 -36.78 -9.71
N PHE A 579 7.36 -35.51 -9.46
CA PHE A 579 7.59 -34.89 -8.16
C PHE A 579 6.71 -35.43 -7.04
N ALA A 580 5.49 -35.87 -7.34
CA ALA A 580 4.60 -36.46 -6.34
C ALA A 580 5.09 -37.84 -5.85
N GLN A 581 5.83 -38.58 -6.67
CA GLN A 581 6.31 -39.94 -6.37
C GLN A 581 7.79 -40.00 -5.93
N ALA A 582 8.59 -38.97 -6.22
CA ALA A 582 10.02 -38.97 -5.90
C ALA A 582 10.30 -39.14 -4.39
N ALA A 583 11.27 -39.95 -3.99
CA ALA A 583 11.60 -40.10 -2.57
C ALA A 583 12.29 -38.86 -1.98
N SER A 584 13.10 -38.17 -2.80
CA SER A 584 13.87 -36.98 -2.48
C SER A 584 14.02 -36.07 -3.72
N PHE A 585 14.48 -34.83 -3.51
CA PHE A 585 14.62 -33.83 -4.57
C PHE A 585 16.05 -33.31 -4.68
N GLY A 586 16.70 -33.51 -5.82
CA GLY A 586 17.91 -32.81 -6.22
C GLY A 586 17.55 -31.45 -6.83
N ILE A 587 18.38 -30.44 -6.59
CA ILE A 587 18.14 -29.05 -6.98
C ILE A 587 19.35 -28.55 -7.75
N ALA A 588 19.13 -28.08 -8.98
CA ALA A 588 20.16 -27.45 -9.79
C ALA A 588 19.75 -26.02 -10.16
N LEU A 589 20.65 -25.06 -9.93
CA LEU A 589 20.56 -23.68 -10.38
C LEU A 589 21.69 -23.41 -11.37
N GLN A 590 21.38 -22.68 -12.44
CA GLN A 590 22.36 -22.26 -13.45
C GLN A 590 22.21 -20.77 -13.72
N GLY A 591 23.25 -20.01 -13.40
CA GLY A 591 23.32 -18.56 -13.58
C GLY A 591 22.15 -17.80 -12.93
N ALA A 592 21.65 -18.30 -11.80
CA ALA A 592 20.45 -17.80 -11.17
C ALA A 592 20.68 -16.39 -10.61
N ARG A 593 19.86 -15.44 -11.04
CA ARG A 593 19.85 -14.06 -10.52
C ARG A 593 18.48 -13.78 -9.90
N VAL A 594 18.47 -13.25 -8.68
CA VAL A 594 17.23 -12.82 -8.01
C VAL A 594 17.31 -11.34 -7.76
N SER A 595 16.24 -10.60 -8.11
CA SER A 595 16.12 -9.18 -7.84
C SER A 595 14.84 -8.91 -7.05
N ALA A 596 14.91 -8.04 -6.04
CA ALA A 596 13.74 -7.51 -5.35
C ALA A 596 13.93 -6.02 -5.04
N GLY A 597 12.84 -5.25 -5.15
CA GLY A 597 12.87 -3.81 -4.89
C GLY A 597 13.80 -3.02 -5.82
N GLY A 598 14.11 -3.54 -7.01
CA GLY A 598 15.08 -2.93 -7.93
C GLY A 598 16.55 -3.28 -7.69
N HIS A 599 16.85 -4.05 -6.64
CA HIS A 599 18.21 -4.49 -6.33
C HIS A 599 18.39 -5.98 -6.60
N VAL A 600 19.55 -6.34 -7.15
CA VAL A 600 19.94 -7.75 -7.30
C VAL A 600 20.41 -8.26 -5.93
N ILE A 601 19.76 -9.31 -5.43
CA ILE A 601 20.06 -9.93 -4.13
C ILE A 601 20.96 -11.16 -4.30
N LEU A 602 20.70 -11.97 -5.34
CA LEU A 602 21.54 -13.13 -5.69
C LEU A 602 22.16 -12.90 -7.06
N HIS A 603 23.48 -13.10 -7.15
CA HIS A 603 24.27 -12.81 -8.35
C HIS A 603 24.83 -14.10 -8.95
N ASP A 604 24.32 -14.46 -10.14
CA ASP A 604 24.90 -15.50 -11.00
C ASP A 604 25.17 -16.83 -10.26
N LEU A 605 24.19 -17.26 -9.46
CA LEU A 605 24.32 -18.41 -8.58
C LEU A 605 24.17 -19.70 -9.39
N SER A 606 25.23 -20.51 -9.42
CA SER A 606 25.20 -21.86 -10.01
C SER A 606 25.52 -22.88 -8.93
N LEU A 607 24.60 -23.82 -8.68
CA LEU A 607 24.77 -24.87 -7.68
C LEU A 607 24.02 -26.14 -8.10
N ASN A 608 24.49 -27.29 -7.64
CA ASN A 608 23.83 -28.57 -7.87
C ASN A 608 23.86 -29.40 -6.59
N ILE A 609 22.70 -29.59 -5.96
CA ILE A 609 22.47 -30.42 -4.77
C ILE A 609 21.83 -31.72 -5.23
N ALA A 610 22.46 -32.85 -4.92
CA ALA A 610 21.95 -34.17 -5.27
C ALA A 610 20.74 -34.54 -4.40
N ALA A 611 19.89 -35.42 -4.93
CA ALA A 611 18.73 -35.91 -4.20
C ALA A 611 19.20 -36.78 -3.00
N GLY A 612 18.71 -36.48 -1.80
CA GLY A 612 19.11 -37.17 -0.57
C GLY A 612 20.39 -36.63 0.09
N GLU A 613 21.00 -35.58 -0.47
CA GLU A 613 22.21 -34.95 0.08
C GLU A 613 21.90 -34.09 1.32
N ASP A 614 22.80 -34.08 2.31
CA ASP A 614 22.75 -33.21 3.48
C ASP A 614 23.78 -32.06 3.37
N VAL A 615 23.29 -30.85 3.08
CA VAL A 615 24.10 -29.69 2.75
C VAL A 615 23.93 -28.59 3.79
N ALA A 616 25.04 -28.04 4.30
CA ALA A 616 25.03 -26.84 5.12
C ALA A 616 25.33 -25.58 4.29
N ILE A 617 24.63 -24.48 4.58
CA ILE A 617 24.85 -23.17 3.97
C ILE A 617 25.30 -22.20 5.07
N VAL A 618 26.49 -21.61 4.89
CA VAL A 618 27.11 -20.71 5.86
C VAL A 618 27.51 -19.38 5.23
N GLY A 619 27.62 -18.34 6.06
CA GLY A 619 28.03 -17.01 5.64
C GLY A 619 27.55 -15.92 6.58
N ALA A 620 28.11 -14.71 6.45
CA ALA A 620 27.73 -13.57 7.29
C ALA A 620 26.24 -13.19 7.15
N SER A 621 25.70 -12.46 8.13
CA SER A 621 24.36 -11.87 7.99
C SER A 621 24.30 -10.99 6.74
N GLY A 622 23.19 -11.04 5.99
CA GLY A 622 23.05 -10.31 4.72
C GLY A 622 23.74 -10.96 3.50
N SER A 623 24.40 -12.11 3.63
CA SER A 623 25.09 -12.75 2.48
C SER A 623 24.18 -13.37 1.41
N GLY A 624 22.86 -13.36 1.61
CA GLY A 624 21.87 -13.91 0.66
C GLY A 624 21.30 -15.30 1.02
N LYS A 625 21.65 -15.89 2.18
CA LYS A 625 21.20 -17.24 2.59
C LYS A 625 19.67 -17.38 2.65
N SER A 626 19.00 -16.52 3.42
CA SER A 626 17.53 -16.55 3.52
C SER A 626 16.85 -16.17 2.19
N SER A 627 17.51 -15.41 1.33
CA SER A 627 17.02 -15.13 -0.03
C SER A 627 17.12 -16.34 -0.95
N LEU A 628 18.15 -17.18 -0.80
CA LEU A 628 18.24 -18.48 -1.46
C LEU A 628 17.14 -19.42 -0.95
N ILE A 629 16.90 -19.49 0.36
CA ILE A 629 15.75 -20.23 0.90
C ILE A 629 14.42 -19.68 0.35
N GLY A 630 14.28 -18.36 0.28
CA GLY A 630 13.11 -17.72 -0.33
C GLY A 630 12.94 -18.05 -1.81
N LEU A 631 14.03 -18.20 -2.57
CA LEU A 631 13.98 -18.69 -3.95
C LEU A 631 13.48 -20.15 -3.99
N LEU A 632 14.03 -21.04 -3.16
CA LEU A 632 13.62 -22.46 -3.10
C LEU A 632 12.18 -22.66 -2.63
N LEU A 633 11.70 -21.78 -1.75
CA LEU A 633 10.30 -21.73 -1.37
C LEU A 633 9.44 -21.10 -2.46
N GLY A 634 9.98 -20.42 -3.46
CA GLY A 634 9.19 -19.74 -4.50
C GLY A 634 8.53 -18.46 -4.00
N TRP A 635 9.20 -17.73 -3.12
CA TRP A 635 8.86 -16.35 -2.75
C TRP A 635 9.52 -15.34 -3.69
N HIS A 636 10.69 -15.69 -4.24
CA HIS A 636 11.39 -14.90 -5.24
C HIS A 636 11.34 -15.60 -6.59
N ASP A 637 11.17 -14.81 -7.64
CA ASP A 637 11.29 -15.28 -9.03
C ASP A 637 12.73 -15.07 -9.54
N LEU A 638 13.12 -15.85 -10.53
CA LEU A 638 14.39 -15.67 -11.22
C LEU A 638 14.30 -14.48 -12.18
N ALA A 639 15.16 -13.48 -11.97
CA ALA A 639 15.33 -12.39 -12.91
C ALA A 639 16.06 -12.86 -14.18
N SER A 640 16.99 -13.81 -14.02
CA SER A 640 17.67 -14.52 -15.11
C SER A 640 18.19 -15.88 -14.62
N GLY A 641 18.58 -16.74 -15.55
CA GLY A 641 19.06 -18.11 -15.26
C GLY A 641 17.92 -19.13 -15.27
N SER A 642 18.21 -20.34 -14.81
CA SER A 642 17.23 -21.43 -14.73
C SER A 642 17.37 -22.25 -13.44
N MET A 643 16.28 -22.91 -13.07
CA MET A 643 16.23 -23.85 -11.95
C MET A 643 15.61 -25.17 -12.41
N GLN A 644 16.16 -26.26 -11.91
CA GLN A 644 15.69 -27.61 -12.17
C GLN A 644 15.56 -28.38 -10.86
N VAL A 645 14.55 -29.24 -10.78
CA VAL A 645 14.36 -30.21 -9.70
C VAL A 645 14.41 -31.61 -10.31
N ASN A 646 15.29 -32.47 -9.82
CA ASN A 646 15.54 -33.81 -10.39
C ASN A 646 15.83 -33.78 -11.91
N GLY A 647 16.51 -32.74 -12.40
CA GLY A 647 16.83 -32.56 -13.83
C GLY A 647 15.68 -32.03 -14.68
N GLU A 648 14.50 -31.80 -14.11
CA GLU A 648 13.37 -31.19 -14.81
C GLU A 648 13.31 -29.68 -14.55
N PRO A 649 13.22 -28.81 -15.58
CA PRO A 649 13.00 -27.37 -15.40
C PRO A 649 11.71 -27.09 -14.64
N ILE A 650 11.79 -26.16 -13.68
CA ILE A 650 10.68 -25.80 -12.81
C ILE A 650 10.46 -24.28 -12.79
N GLY A 651 9.20 -23.87 -12.94
CA GLY A 651 8.80 -22.47 -12.78
C GLY A 651 8.33 -22.14 -11.35
N LEU A 652 8.08 -20.85 -11.08
CA LEU A 652 7.61 -20.36 -9.79
C LEU A 652 6.33 -21.07 -9.28
N ALA A 653 5.37 -21.29 -10.19
CA ALA A 653 4.07 -21.90 -9.84
C ALA A 653 4.19 -23.38 -9.45
N GLU A 654 5.08 -24.12 -10.12
CA GLU A 654 5.36 -25.52 -9.83
C GLU A 654 6.16 -25.69 -8.53
N LEU A 655 7.10 -24.77 -8.28
CA LEU A 655 7.85 -24.73 -7.02
C LEU A 655 6.93 -24.43 -5.83
N ALA A 656 5.97 -23.52 -5.99
CA ALA A 656 4.94 -23.28 -4.98
C ALA A 656 4.09 -24.53 -4.70
N ALA A 657 3.80 -25.35 -5.72
CA ALA A 657 3.11 -26.63 -5.54
C ALA A 657 3.99 -27.68 -4.85
N LEU A 658 5.31 -27.66 -5.11
CA LEU A 658 6.30 -28.56 -4.52
C LEU A 658 6.40 -28.39 -2.99
N ARG A 659 6.02 -27.24 -2.43
CA ARG A 659 5.96 -27.00 -0.97
C ARG A 659 5.16 -28.04 -0.19
N ARG A 660 4.17 -28.70 -0.82
CA ARG A 660 3.39 -29.79 -0.19
C ARG A 660 4.27 -31.01 0.14
N ARG A 661 5.43 -31.12 -0.48
CA ARG A 661 6.46 -32.14 -0.24
C ARG A 661 7.74 -31.55 0.33
N MET A 662 7.66 -30.35 0.90
CA MET A 662 8.76 -29.70 1.61
C MET A 662 8.39 -29.51 3.07
N VAL A 663 9.39 -29.65 3.94
CA VAL A 663 9.32 -29.13 5.30
C VAL A 663 10.17 -27.88 5.37
N TRP A 664 9.64 -26.82 5.99
CA TRP A 664 10.40 -25.61 6.26
C TRP A 664 10.35 -25.26 7.74
N LEU A 665 11.53 -25.16 8.34
CA LEU A 665 11.75 -24.63 9.69
C LEU A 665 12.27 -23.18 9.54
N ASP A 666 11.34 -22.23 9.63
CA ASP A 666 11.58 -20.77 9.72
C ASP A 666 12.56 -20.43 10.85
N PRO A 667 13.35 -19.34 10.83
CA PRO A 667 14.04 -18.85 12.03
C PRO A 667 13.06 -18.41 13.15
N VAL A 668 11.92 -17.80 12.81
CA VAL A 668 10.97 -17.23 13.79
C VAL A 668 9.86 -18.22 14.17
N SER A 669 9.55 -18.36 15.46
CA SER A 669 8.45 -19.21 15.93
C SER A 669 7.10 -18.52 15.75
N ARG A 670 6.48 -18.69 14.58
CA ARG A 670 5.10 -18.23 14.33
C ARG A 670 4.13 -19.38 14.66
N LEU A 671 3.47 -19.27 15.81
CA LEU A 671 2.61 -20.32 16.36
C LEU A 671 1.12 -19.94 16.28
N TRP A 672 0.28 -20.97 16.21
CA TRP A 672 -1.18 -20.88 16.23
C TRP A 672 -1.75 -22.06 17.02
N GLY A 673 -3.03 -22.02 17.35
CA GLY A 673 -3.67 -23.02 18.23
C GLY A 673 -3.75 -22.51 19.67
N ALA A 674 -4.77 -22.94 20.42
CA ALA A 674 -4.95 -22.49 21.80
C ALA A 674 -4.05 -23.26 22.79
N THR A 675 -3.77 -24.53 22.50
CA THR A 675 -2.93 -25.43 23.30
C THR A 675 -1.77 -26.02 22.48
N LEU A 676 -0.81 -26.66 23.15
CA LEU A 676 0.28 -27.38 22.48
C LEU A 676 -0.24 -28.49 21.54
N SER A 677 -1.31 -29.19 21.95
CA SER A 677 -1.98 -30.22 21.15
C SER A 677 -2.56 -29.64 19.86
N ASP A 678 -3.31 -28.52 19.96
CA ASP A 678 -3.90 -27.84 18.80
C ASP A 678 -2.81 -27.34 17.83
N ALA A 679 -1.74 -26.80 18.38
CA ALA A 679 -0.64 -26.20 17.63
C ALA A 679 0.22 -27.27 16.91
N ALA A 680 0.49 -28.39 17.59
CA ALA A 680 1.29 -29.48 17.05
C ALA A 680 0.49 -30.33 16.05
N GLN A 681 -0.84 -30.43 16.19
CA GLN A 681 -1.75 -31.36 15.49
C GLN A 681 -1.47 -32.85 15.75
N ARG A 682 -0.24 -33.19 16.17
CA ARG A 682 0.24 -34.52 16.54
C ARG A 682 0.99 -34.43 17.88
N PRO A 683 0.25 -34.46 19.01
CA PRO A 683 0.85 -34.27 20.33
C PRO A 683 1.86 -35.37 20.72
N ASP A 684 1.79 -36.55 20.09
CA ASP A 684 2.75 -37.64 20.25
C ASP A 684 4.19 -37.26 19.81
N LEU A 685 4.35 -36.22 18.99
CA LEU A 685 5.64 -35.77 18.49
C LEU A 685 6.29 -34.68 19.36
N LEU A 686 5.60 -34.20 20.40
CA LEU A 686 6.13 -33.18 21.32
C LEU A 686 7.38 -33.68 22.05
N ALA A 687 7.32 -34.90 22.61
CA ALA A 687 8.45 -35.53 23.30
C ALA A 687 9.65 -35.75 22.36
N LYS A 688 9.40 -36.15 21.10
CA LYS A 688 10.46 -36.31 20.08
C LYS A 688 11.19 -35.01 19.78
N ALA A 689 10.49 -33.87 19.87
CA ALA A 689 11.09 -32.56 19.73
C ALA A 689 11.74 -32.03 21.03
N GLY A 690 11.75 -32.83 22.11
CA GLY A 690 12.28 -32.45 23.42
C GLY A 690 11.40 -31.42 24.14
N LEU A 691 10.08 -31.43 23.89
CA LEU A 691 9.11 -30.57 24.56
C LEU A 691 8.30 -31.37 25.60
N ASP A 692 8.84 -31.43 26.83
CA ASP A 692 8.28 -32.17 27.95
C ASP A 692 7.23 -31.34 28.72
N LEU A 693 6.21 -30.88 28.01
CA LEU A 693 5.06 -30.16 28.57
C LEU A 693 3.76 -30.91 28.29
N SER A 694 2.75 -30.66 29.12
CA SER A 694 1.42 -31.23 28.90
C SER A 694 0.83 -30.75 27.56
N PRO A 695 0.23 -31.61 26.73
CA PRO A 695 -0.44 -31.20 25.49
C PRO A 695 -1.51 -30.12 25.68
N GLU A 696 -2.12 -30.04 26.87
CA GLU A 696 -3.13 -29.04 27.23
C GLU A 696 -2.55 -27.68 27.63
N THR A 697 -1.22 -27.55 27.70
CA THR A 697 -0.57 -26.28 28.04
C THR A 697 -0.97 -25.19 27.05
N PRO A 698 -1.46 -24.04 27.53
CA PRO A 698 -1.87 -22.94 26.66
C PRO A 698 -0.65 -22.28 26.01
N THR A 699 -0.74 -22.00 24.71
CA THR A 699 0.34 -21.37 23.94
C THR A 699 0.28 -19.84 23.98
N GLY A 700 -0.92 -19.28 24.19
CA GLY A 700 -1.19 -17.85 24.09
C GLY A 700 -1.19 -17.34 22.64
N ALA A 701 -1.61 -16.08 22.44
CA ALA A 701 -1.66 -15.47 21.12
C ALA A 701 -0.27 -15.47 20.46
N GLY A 702 -0.13 -16.15 19.32
CA GLY A 702 1.15 -16.24 18.60
C GLY A 702 2.25 -17.03 19.33
N GLY A 703 1.92 -17.77 20.41
CA GLY A 703 2.91 -18.45 21.23
C GLY A 703 3.48 -17.63 22.39
N ALA A 704 2.85 -16.51 22.76
CA ALA A 704 3.36 -15.58 23.77
C ALA A 704 3.56 -16.17 25.18
N LEU A 705 2.98 -17.33 25.51
CA LEU A 705 3.18 -18.01 26.80
C LEU A 705 4.33 -19.02 26.80
N LEU A 706 4.97 -19.24 25.65
CA LEU A 706 6.09 -20.16 25.51
C LEU A 706 7.41 -19.38 25.51
N SER A 707 8.44 -19.96 26.11
CA SER A 707 9.81 -19.48 25.89
C SER A 707 10.18 -19.65 24.41
N ALA A 708 11.16 -18.86 23.93
CA ALA A 708 11.63 -18.95 22.55
C ALA A 708 12.08 -20.39 22.19
N GLY A 709 12.75 -21.07 23.12
CA GLY A 709 13.19 -22.45 22.94
C GLY A 709 12.03 -23.46 22.89
N GLU A 710 11.02 -23.32 23.74
CA GLU A 710 9.81 -24.15 23.68
C GLU A 710 9.04 -23.94 22.38
N GLY A 711 8.91 -22.68 21.93
CA GLY A 711 8.26 -22.36 20.68
C GLY A 711 8.95 -22.96 19.46
N GLN A 712 10.29 -23.02 19.45
CA GLN A 712 11.06 -23.71 18.42
C GLN A 712 10.85 -25.22 18.44
N ARG A 713 10.82 -25.84 19.62
CA ARG A 713 10.57 -27.28 19.76
C ARG A 713 9.14 -27.65 19.37
N LEU A 714 8.15 -26.82 19.69
CA LEU A 714 6.78 -27.00 19.19
C LEU A 714 6.71 -26.92 17.65
N ARG A 715 7.42 -25.97 17.04
CA ARG A 715 7.53 -25.88 15.57
C ARG A 715 8.19 -27.13 14.99
N LEU A 716 9.22 -27.66 15.65
CA LEU A 716 9.89 -28.90 15.25
C LEU A 716 8.95 -30.11 15.37
N ALA A 717 8.19 -30.24 16.46
CA ALA A 717 7.17 -31.28 16.61
C ALA A 717 6.12 -31.23 15.49
N ARG A 718 5.65 -30.02 15.15
CA ARG A 718 4.75 -29.81 14.01
C ARG A 718 5.38 -30.24 12.68
N ALA A 719 6.67 -29.94 12.48
CA ALA A 719 7.40 -30.33 11.29
C ALA A 719 7.55 -31.87 11.17
N PHE A 720 7.79 -32.57 12.28
CA PHE A 720 7.80 -34.03 12.30
C PHE A 720 6.44 -34.65 11.94
N GLY A 721 5.34 -33.95 12.21
CA GLY A 721 3.99 -34.40 11.85
C GLY A 721 3.67 -34.26 10.36
N GLN A 722 4.41 -33.44 9.63
CA GLN A 722 4.22 -33.25 8.19
C GLN A 722 4.73 -34.50 7.44
N GLY A 723 3.79 -35.37 7.07
CA GLY A 723 4.04 -36.65 6.40
C GLY A 723 3.22 -37.82 6.96
N GLY A 724 2.51 -37.64 8.09
CA GLY A 724 1.93 -38.76 8.83
C GLY A 724 0.39 -38.91 8.86
N THR A 725 -0.42 -37.93 8.40
CA THR A 725 -1.88 -37.95 8.66
C THR A 725 -2.81 -37.83 7.46
N ASN A 726 -2.29 -37.65 6.24
CA ASN A 726 -2.97 -37.77 4.92
C ASN A 726 -2.14 -37.14 3.78
N GLN A 727 -0.82 -36.95 3.98
CA GLN A 727 0.06 -36.29 3.02
C GLN A 727 1.33 -37.11 2.82
N THR A 728 1.83 -37.10 1.59
CA THR A 728 3.03 -37.78 1.10
C THR A 728 4.27 -37.31 1.87
N ASP A 729 5.17 -38.24 2.21
CA ASP A 729 6.47 -37.99 2.87
C ASP A 729 7.27 -36.86 2.17
N PRO A 730 7.86 -35.89 2.92
CA PRO A 730 8.64 -34.80 2.31
C PRO A 730 9.85 -35.31 1.53
N GLY A 731 10.15 -34.68 0.40
CA GLY A 731 11.35 -34.95 -0.40
C GLY A 731 12.50 -33.95 -0.17
N LEU A 732 12.20 -32.82 0.47
CA LEU A 732 13.15 -31.74 0.77
C LEU A 732 12.84 -31.12 2.14
N VAL A 733 13.87 -30.89 2.94
CA VAL A 733 13.78 -30.23 4.24
C VAL A 733 14.68 -29.01 4.25
N LEU A 734 14.09 -27.85 4.55
CA LEU A 734 14.77 -26.56 4.61
C LEU A 734 14.78 -26.09 6.06
N CYS A 735 15.97 -25.95 6.64
CA CYS A 735 16.16 -25.47 8.01
C CYS A 735 16.89 -24.14 7.97
N ASP A 736 16.24 -23.05 8.38
CA ASP A 736 16.87 -21.72 8.45
C ASP A 736 17.01 -21.28 9.91
N GLU A 737 18.23 -21.42 10.45
CA GLU A 737 18.54 -21.19 11.87
C GLU A 737 17.55 -21.88 12.84
N ALA A 738 17.14 -23.12 12.49
CA ALA A 738 15.97 -23.77 13.08
C ALA A 738 16.03 -23.99 14.60
N LEU A 739 17.23 -24.03 15.19
CA LEU A 739 17.52 -24.31 16.60
C LEU A 739 18.25 -23.16 17.31
N ARG A 740 18.14 -21.93 16.78
CA ARG A 740 18.82 -20.75 17.30
C ARG A 740 18.41 -20.43 18.74
N GLY A 741 19.36 -20.09 19.61
CA GLY A 741 19.06 -19.71 20.98
C GLY A 741 18.75 -20.88 21.91
N LEU A 742 18.84 -22.12 21.43
CA LEU A 742 19.02 -23.30 22.27
C LEU A 742 20.49 -23.45 22.65
N ASP A 743 20.74 -24.04 23.82
CA ASP A 743 22.08 -24.40 24.26
C ASP A 743 22.76 -25.41 23.32
N ALA A 744 24.09 -25.45 23.34
CA ALA A 744 24.88 -26.22 22.38
C ALA A 744 24.68 -27.74 22.50
N GLU A 745 24.39 -28.26 23.70
CA GLU A 745 24.15 -29.69 23.90
C GLU A 745 22.80 -30.11 23.33
N ARG A 746 21.73 -29.40 23.69
CA ARG A 746 20.39 -29.65 23.18
C ARG A 746 20.29 -29.45 21.68
N ARG A 747 20.99 -28.45 21.12
CA ARG A 747 21.07 -28.25 19.66
C ARG A 747 21.68 -29.47 18.96
N ARG A 748 22.82 -29.97 19.45
CA ARG A 748 23.47 -31.17 18.90
C ARG A 748 22.55 -32.39 18.95
N GLY A 749 21.87 -32.61 20.08
CA GLY A 749 20.90 -33.70 20.25
C GLY A 749 19.73 -33.60 19.25
N LEU A 750 19.11 -32.43 19.13
CA LEU A 750 17.99 -32.22 18.20
C LEU A 750 18.42 -32.28 16.74
N LEU A 751 19.62 -31.79 16.39
CA LEU A 751 20.17 -31.93 15.04
C LEU A 751 20.36 -33.41 14.67
N ALA A 752 20.86 -34.24 15.59
CA ALA A 752 20.95 -35.68 15.38
C ALA A 752 19.57 -36.32 15.16
N THR A 753 18.56 -35.94 15.97
CA THR A 753 17.17 -36.38 15.79
C THR A 753 16.59 -35.96 14.45
N ILE A 754 16.87 -34.74 13.99
CA ILE A 754 16.47 -34.19 12.68
C ILE A 754 17.06 -35.02 11.54
N LYS A 755 18.39 -35.22 11.56
CA LYS A 755 19.09 -36.02 10.54
C LYS A 755 18.60 -37.46 10.50
N GLY A 756 18.35 -38.06 11.67
CA GLY A 756 17.81 -39.42 11.76
C GLY A 756 16.38 -39.53 11.23
N HIS A 757 15.51 -38.55 11.54
CA HIS A 757 14.12 -38.59 11.12
C HIS A 757 13.94 -38.39 9.61
N TRP A 758 14.74 -37.52 8.99
CA TRP A 758 14.70 -37.25 7.55
C TRP A 758 15.87 -37.89 6.80
N SER A 759 16.33 -39.05 7.27
CA SER A 759 17.35 -39.82 6.59
C SER A 759 16.93 -40.18 5.15
N GLY A 760 17.84 -40.00 4.19
CA GLY A 760 17.58 -40.21 2.76
C GLY A 760 16.77 -39.11 2.08
N LYS A 761 16.38 -38.04 2.81
CA LYS A 761 15.78 -36.83 2.22
C LYS A 761 16.86 -35.80 1.95
N THR A 762 16.61 -34.91 0.98
CA THR A 762 17.50 -33.77 0.77
C THR A 762 17.33 -32.81 1.93
N LEU A 763 18.40 -32.49 2.65
CA LEU A 763 18.39 -31.61 3.80
C LEU A 763 19.28 -30.40 3.52
N ILE A 764 18.71 -29.20 3.58
CA ILE A 764 19.44 -27.93 3.48
C ILE A 764 19.41 -27.24 4.83
N TRP A 765 20.58 -27.06 5.42
CA TRP A 765 20.76 -26.48 6.75
C TRP A 765 21.47 -25.14 6.68
N VAL A 766 20.74 -24.04 6.90
CA VAL A 766 21.32 -22.71 6.99
C VAL A 766 21.69 -22.43 8.44
N THR A 767 22.96 -22.11 8.67
CA THR A 767 23.48 -21.74 9.99
C THR A 767 24.55 -20.66 9.87
N HIS A 768 24.72 -19.89 10.94
CA HIS A 768 25.87 -19.00 11.10
C HIS A 768 27.02 -19.68 11.86
N ASP A 769 26.78 -20.87 12.42
CA ASP A 769 27.74 -21.67 13.18
C ASP A 769 28.53 -22.58 12.22
N ALA A 770 29.79 -22.22 11.96
CA ALA A 770 30.66 -22.97 11.05
C ALA A 770 31.05 -24.33 11.65
N THR A 771 31.10 -24.45 12.98
CA THR A 771 31.36 -25.71 13.67
C THR A 771 30.22 -26.70 13.50
N GLU A 772 28.96 -26.24 13.56
CA GLU A 772 27.78 -27.07 13.25
C GLU A 772 27.81 -27.59 11.80
N ALA A 773 28.24 -26.74 10.86
CA ALA A 773 28.35 -27.10 9.44
C ALA A 773 29.37 -28.23 9.17
N MET A 774 30.32 -28.51 10.08
CA MET A 774 31.26 -29.63 9.96
C MET A 774 30.56 -31.01 9.99
N GLY A 775 29.35 -31.10 10.55
CA GLY A 775 28.58 -32.33 10.66
C GLY A 775 27.79 -32.73 9.41
N PHE A 776 27.99 -32.04 8.27
CA PHE A 776 27.28 -32.24 7.01
C PHE A 776 28.20 -32.82 5.93
N SER A 777 27.66 -33.50 4.92
CA SER A 777 28.49 -34.03 3.83
C SER A 777 29.12 -32.94 2.97
N ARG A 778 28.47 -31.77 2.87
CA ARG A 778 28.90 -30.66 2.04
C ARG A 778 28.54 -29.31 2.64
N VAL A 779 29.39 -28.31 2.42
CA VAL A 779 29.19 -26.92 2.84
C VAL A 779 29.22 -25.98 1.64
N LEU A 780 28.24 -25.09 1.58
CA LEU A 780 28.15 -23.98 0.65
C LEU A 780 28.39 -22.67 1.40
N VAL A 781 29.40 -21.90 0.99
CA VAL A 781 29.72 -20.61 1.61
C VAL A 781 29.20 -19.48 0.75
N MET A 782 28.32 -18.65 1.31
CA MET A 782 27.75 -17.48 0.63
C MET A 782 28.37 -16.18 1.13
N ARG A 783 28.65 -15.27 0.20
CA ARG A 783 29.11 -13.89 0.46
C ARG A 783 28.55 -12.96 -0.61
N ASP A 784 27.96 -11.83 -0.20
CA ASP A 784 27.42 -10.78 -1.08
C ASP A 784 26.54 -11.33 -2.23
N GLY A 785 25.64 -12.26 -1.90
CA GLY A 785 24.70 -12.84 -2.86
C GLY A 785 25.33 -13.85 -3.83
N ARG A 786 26.59 -14.27 -3.62
CA ARG A 786 27.32 -15.21 -4.46
C ARG A 786 27.74 -16.46 -3.68
N LEU A 787 27.86 -17.58 -4.37
CA LEU A 787 28.51 -18.79 -3.86
C LEU A 787 30.02 -18.64 -4.04
N VAL A 788 30.77 -18.60 -2.93
CA VAL A 788 32.24 -18.38 -2.97
C VAL A 788 33.05 -19.65 -2.72
N GLN A 789 32.48 -20.62 -2.00
CA GLN A 789 33.09 -21.94 -1.82
C GLN A 789 32.02 -23.01 -1.76
N ASP A 790 32.39 -24.20 -2.23
CA ASP A 790 31.53 -25.35 -2.33
C ASP A 790 32.39 -26.62 -2.20
N GLY A 791 32.09 -27.49 -1.24
CA GLY A 791 32.80 -28.75 -1.07
C GLY A 791 32.63 -29.39 0.30
N PRO A 792 33.31 -30.52 0.54
CA PRO A 792 33.22 -31.23 1.81
C PRO A 792 33.89 -30.42 2.94
N PRO A 793 33.25 -30.27 4.11
CA PRO A 793 33.75 -29.42 5.20
C PRO A 793 35.22 -29.68 5.61
N PRO A 794 35.69 -30.94 5.75
CA PRO A 794 37.08 -31.20 6.11
C PRO A 794 38.11 -30.68 5.10
N ALA A 795 37.76 -30.64 3.80
CA ALA A 795 38.64 -30.09 2.77
C ALA A 795 38.66 -28.56 2.82
N LEU A 796 37.47 -27.94 2.93
CA LEU A 796 37.34 -26.49 3.03
C LEU A 796 37.94 -25.92 4.31
N ALA A 797 37.94 -26.68 5.41
CA ALA A 797 38.55 -26.28 6.68
C ALA A 797 40.09 -26.27 6.63
N LYS A 798 40.70 -27.09 5.75
CA LYS A 798 42.16 -27.14 5.55
C LYS A 798 42.64 -26.11 4.53
N ALA A 799 41.83 -25.80 3.52
CA ALA A 799 42.14 -24.80 2.52
C ALA A 799 42.04 -23.38 3.11
N ALA A 800 43.05 -22.55 2.89
CA ALA A 800 42.96 -21.13 3.24
C ALA A 800 41.81 -20.48 2.44
N GLY A 801 40.75 -20.05 3.12
CA GLY A 801 39.56 -19.48 2.49
C GLY A 801 38.48 -19.09 3.48
N PRO A 802 37.35 -18.52 2.98
CA PRO A 802 36.24 -18.02 3.80
C PRO A 802 35.75 -18.98 4.90
N PHE A 803 35.59 -20.28 4.61
CA PHE A 803 35.12 -21.26 5.60
C PHE A 803 36.13 -21.48 6.74
N ALA A 804 37.40 -21.69 6.40
CA ALA A 804 38.47 -21.83 7.40
C ALA A 804 38.61 -20.57 8.27
N SER A 805 38.40 -19.38 7.69
CA SER A 805 38.38 -18.13 8.45
C SER A 805 37.21 -18.05 9.45
N LEU A 806 36.02 -18.52 9.08
CA LEU A 806 34.87 -18.59 10.00
C LEU A 806 35.17 -19.54 11.17
N LEU A 807 35.68 -20.74 10.89
CA LEU A 807 36.07 -21.71 11.92
C LEU A 807 37.18 -21.17 12.84
N ALA A 808 38.19 -20.50 12.28
CA ALA A 808 39.26 -19.90 13.08
C ALA A 808 38.74 -18.77 13.98
N ALA A 809 37.80 -17.96 13.49
CA ALA A 809 37.16 -16.91 14.29
C ALA A 809 36.37 -17.49 15.47
N GLU A 810 35.59 -18.56 15.25
CA GLU A 810 34.87 -19.26 16.30
C GLU A 810 35.81 -19.89 17.35
N ARG A 811 36.85 -20.60 16.90
CA ARG A 811 37.85 -21.19 17.81
C ARG A 811 38.57 -20.14 18.64
N LYS A 812 38.93 -19.00 18.03
CA LYS A 812 39.56 -17.89 18.74
C LYS A 812 38.65 -17.30 19.80
N LEU A 813 37.34 -17.23 19.53
CA LEU A 813 36.36 -16.79 20.51
C LEU A 813 36.24 -17.81 21.67
N ALA A 814 36.13 -19.10 21.36
CA ALA A 814 36.06 -20.16 22.37
C ALA A 814 37.29 -20.16 23.29
N LEU A 815 38.50 -20.08 22.72
CA LEU A 815 39.75 -20.03 23.48
C LEU A 815 39.85 -18.79 24.39
N ARG A 816 39.37 -17.62 23.93
CA ARG A 816 39.30 -16.41 24.77
C ARG A 816 38.34 -16.57 25.93
N LEU A 817 37.20 -17.22 25.71
CA LEU A 817 36.24 -17.50 26.79
C LEU A 817 36.81 -18.49 27.81
N GLU A 818 37.62 -19.46 27.39
CA GLU A 818 38.27 -20.39 28.30
C GLU A 818 39.48 -19.80 29.05
N GLN A 819 40.21 -18.85 28.44
CA GLN A 819 41.43 -18.26 29.03
C GLN A 819 41.17 -17.01 29.88
N ASP A 820 40.20 -16.18 29.52
CA ASP A 820 40.00 -14.85 30.11
C ASP A 820 38.84 -14.79 31.13
N TRP A 821 38.03 -15.85 31.25
CA TRP A 821 36.85 -15.88 32.13
C TRP A 821 36.99 -16.93 33.22
N GLN A 822 37.08 -16.49 34.48
CA GLN A 822 36.93 -17.38 35.62
C GLN A 822 35.44 -17.71 35.81
N PRO A 823 35.04 -18.98 35.81
CA PRO A 823 33.68 -19.33 36.18
C PRO A 823 33.47 -18.92 37.65
N LEU A 824 32.34 -18.26 37.93
CA LEU A 824 31.98 -17.83 39.28
C LEU A 824 30.77 -18.64 39.74
N ALA A 825 30.89 -19.32 40.87
CA ALA A 825 29.79 -19.97 41.56
C ALA A 825 29.11 -18.96 42.50
N ILE A 826 27.78 -18.94 42.50
CA ILE A 826 26.99 -18.15 43.45
C ILE A 826 26.38 -19.11 44.47
N GLY A 827 26.94 -19.13 45.67
CA GLY A 827 26.46 -19.88 46.84
C GLY A 827 26.38 -18.96 48.05
N ASP A 828 25.34 -19.11 48.89
CA ASP A 828 25.12 -18.28 50.09
C ASP A 828 25.23 -16.75 49.86
N PHE A 829 24.66 -16.26 48.75
CA PHE A 829 24.72 -14.85 48.34
C PHE A 829 26.15 -14.29 48.15
N ARG A 830 27.16 -15.16 48.00
CA ARG A 830 28.54 -14.80 47.70
C ARG A 830 28.92 -15.31 46.32
N VAL A 831 29.74 -14.52 45.63
CA VAL A 831 30.30 -14.84 44.32
C VAL A 831 31.71 -15.35 44.56
N GLU A 832 31.93 -16.64 44.35
CA GLU A 832 33.23 -17.30 44.54
C GLU A 832 33.72 -17.89 43.21
N PRO A 833 35.04 -18.02 42.98
CA PRO A 833 35.54 -18.75 41.82
C PRO A 833 35.04 -20.20 41.87
N ALA A 834 34.41 -20.67 40.80
CA ALA A 834 34.03 -22.06 40.66
C ALA A 834 35.31 -22.89 40.50
N SER A 835 35.63 -23.69 41.52
CA SER A 835 36.78 -24.59 41.58
C SER A 835 36.70 -25.73 40.57
#